data_AF-A0A062UF66-F1
#
_entry.id   AF-A0A062UF66-F1
#
_cell.length_a   1.000
_cell.length_b   1.000
_cell.length_c   1.000
_cell.angle_alpha   90.00
_cell.angle_beta   90.00
_cell.angle_gamma   90.00
#
_symmetry.space_group_name_H-M   'P 1'
#
loop_
_entity.id
_entity.type
_entity.pdbx_description
1 polymer ?
#
loop_
_entity_poly.entity_id
_entity_poly.type
_entity_poly.pdbx_seq_one_letter_code
_entity_poly.pdbx_strand_id
1 'polypeptide(L)'
;MLGPVILVLVVAAIFWLVRKSVAEQALASWCEGQQLVCEGHFDRLGAGGGVLSDLVVKSGENVPFQADEVTARLSWDWFTPSLTEIEVDSPVLRGTLDDQGVRFHGLERIGSGNTSGGGAADLPAVRITNGRLLLETSAGEVGASINVNGVFPKSGTVNVTLDPVSLDGPRGKIVWSEGAVDIVAENGRLEGEASLDLDVADIRGVAIRDADLSALLSSPIDGKGETRIVWDASLAKGSWSDYSLEAAETSGEAHLSRLPNAGIDAILAALETVSAELKSGAFRLQDYSGASMKGEADLKLRQGMFSGPYALSVADAKAPQGTAKSLAVTGDIQRDKEARFETKANFVLTGAAASDSFSDSVSTYLSFPGLLSDHGASLKRGVRQALQEFDVAFPARVTRAPDELQIVVTEAASLSASSGLQIKGEATGSAPWLSWDGAQTAVNGHVTLSGGGFPKFDAILNFSADPSGINRLGAEALTLAPWRAGDRTISAKLDVLEYQHSETQADIIDLRGKVGFAGDAAGVTFETSSLEGDLRAEKQPEGWQLSAVDGTCAAWRSQGLSFGAIRLTPFAANVCPVKGVFATPGQDGLSGAARLGDLKLPLELSSGGGELVFSNARMDWESAGGISLSATADHVSMPLTVGSNTLGIEGDKLRMGVAARQNEAPALSARLGETDFSGSLIPAKVTAGSFSFDGVSATGGIRGNLEASGVNIRDLRDDPLYQPLTADFTATLDDGLLDMSGPLRLKSGGLTIADSMARINIVSLTGMAAVTSRPLTFEPGGLQPWRLSDRLRGVFTDARGTLNASARLDIDSGKITGTGEVAIDEFGFQTTRLGRVESVNGDVAFSDLLDLTTAPGQTITIGAMNPGLPLENGKIDFQLISGKTLSVESAAFPFAGGTLALAPFKWVLGGEDQHLEVTADKIELSRLVETLKLPDTKATGTVSGRFPIDVKGTQILIRDARLKADANGGRLAYQGEAGESAAGADPNARMAFEALKDFDFTVLEVGLDGNAMDRITISLLLEGVSRKGITYGKNGQVLMNQPFQFDISINSALSELFKSTQYYTSQKQLTDIVVKQVQEDRNGEPE
;
A
#
# COMPACT_ATOMS: atom_id res chain seq x y z
N MET A 1 -141.30 5.49 -5.23
CA MET A 1 -139.90 5.35 -4.77
C MET A 1 -139.28 6.73 -4.47
N LEU A 2 -139.84 7.49 -3.52
CA LEU A 2 -139.38 8.86 -3.17
C LEU A 2 -139.09 9.06 -1.67
N GLY A 3 -139.61 8.18 -0.80
CA GLY A 3 -139.35 8.18 0.65
C GLY A 3 -137.88 7.99 1.08
N PRO A 4 -137.11 7.04 0.50
CA PRO A 4 -135.69 6.91 0.85
C PRO A 4 -134.85 8.09 0.37
N VAL A 5 -135.25 8.78 -0.71
CA VAL A 5 -134.51 9.93 -1.27
C VAL A 5 -134.67 11.18 -0.38
N ILE A 6 -135.86 11.44 0.16
CA ILE A 6 -136.10 12.57 1.08
C ILE A 6 -135.42 12.34 2.44
N LEU A 7 -135.45 11.12 2.98
CA LEU A 7 -134.75 10.80 4.23
C LEU A 7 -133.23 10.96 4.06
N VAL A 8 -132.67 10.50 2.93
CA VAL A 8 -131.25 10.69 2.60
C VAL A 8 -130.92 12.17 2.42
N LEU A 9 -131.79 12.99 1.82
CA LEU A 9 -131.57 14.44 1.67
C LEU A 9 -131.67 15.20 2.99
N VAL A 10 -132.55 14.81 3.92
CA VAL A 10 -132.65 15.43 5.26
C VAL A 10 -131.47 15.01 6.14
N VAL A 11 -131.07 13.73 6.12
CA VAL A 11 -129.87 13.25 6.80
C VAL A 11 -128.62 13.91 6.22
N ALA A 12 -128.51 14.04 4.89
CA ALA A 12 -127.42 14.76 4.25
C ALA A 12 -127.42 16.26 4.59
N ALA A 13 -128.57 16.91 4.71
CA ALA A 13 -128.66 18.33 5.10
C ALA A 13 -128.28 18.59 6.56
N ILE A 14 -128.70 17.70 7.49
CA ILE A 14 -128.28 17.76 8.90
C ILE A 14 -126.78 17.48 8.99
N PHE A 15 -126.30 16.42 8.36
CA PHE A 15 -124.87 16.08 8.32
C PHE A 15 -124.05 17.21 7.70
N TRP A 16 -124.58 17.90 6.68
CA TRP A 16 -123.96 19.09 6.11
C TRP A 16 -123.95 20.28 7.07
N LEU A 17 -124.95 20.49 7.92
CA LEU A 17 -124.95 21.61 8.89
C LEU A 17 -123.99 21.38 10.07
N VAL A 18 -123.91 20.15 10.60
CA VAL A 18 -122.95 19.79 11.66
C VAL A 18 -121.59 19.32 11.13
N ARG A 19 -121.36 19.38 9.82
CA ARG A 19 -120.16 18.83 9.15
C ARG A 19 -118.84 19.27 9.76
N LYS A 20 -118.74 20.52 10.23
CA LYS A 20 -117.54 21.07 10.85
C LYS A 20 -117.26 20.38 12.20
N SER A 21 -118.23 20.38 13.12
CA SER A 21 -118.08 19.71 14.41
C SER A 21 -117.90 18.20 14.28
N VAL A 22 -118.56 17.56 13.31
CA VAL A 22 -118.34 16.12 13.01
C VAL A 22 -116.93 15.88 12.47
N ALA A 23 -116.41 16.76 11.61
CA ALA A 23 -115.05 16.66 11.10
C ALA A 23 -113.99 16.94 12.19
N GLU A 24 -114.24 17.87 13.12
CA GLU A 24 -113.39 18.11 14.30
C GLU A 24 -113.37 16.88 15.22
N GLN A 25 -114.53 16.26 15.46
CA GLN A 25 -114.62 15.02 16.25
C GLN A 25 -113.98 13.83 15.53
N ALA A 26 -114.09 13.75 14.20
CA ALA A 26 -113.43 12.75 13.38
C ALA A 26 -111.90 12.94 13.37
N LEU A 27 -111.41 14.18 13.31
CA LEU A 27 -110.00 14.53 13.44
C LEU A 27 -109.48 14.15 14.83
N ALA A 28 -110.20 14.53 15.89
CA ALA A 28 -109.85 14.18 17.27
C ALA A 28 -109.82 12.65 17.47
N SER A 29 -110.83 11.93 16.97
CA SER A 29 -110.91 10.47 17.05
C SER A 29 -109.84 9.76 16.21
N TRP A 30 -109.51 10.28 15.02
CA TRP A 30 -108.44 9.76 14.19
C TRP A 30 -107.07 9.92 14.88
N CYS A 31 -106.81 11.08 15.48
CA CYS A 31 -105.60 11.32 16.26
C CYS A 31 -105.53 10.42 17.51
N GLU A 32 -106.64 10.25 18.23
CA GLU A 32 -106.70 9.36 19.40
C GLU A 32 -106.36 7.91 19.04
N GLY A 33 -106.81 7.45 17.86
CA GLY A 33 -106.43 6.14 17.29
C GLY A 33 -104.93 5.98 17.01
N GLN A 34 -104.20 7.08 16.85
CA GLN A 34 -102.73 7.12 16.71
C GLN A 34 -102.02 7.48 18.03
N GLN A 35 -102.76 7.51 19.15
CA GLN A 35 -102.29 7.97 20.47
C GLN A 35 -101.75 9.41 20.43
N LEU A 36 -102.45 10.29 19.72
CA LEU A 36 -102.21 11.73 19.61
C LEU A 36 -103.50 12.49 19.96
N VAL A 37 -103.39 13.76 20.32
CA VAL A 37 -104.54 14.64 20.55
C VAL A 37 -104.45 15.81 19.57
N CYS A 38 -105.44 15.95 18.70
CA CYS A 38 -105.50 17.05 17.74
C CYS A 38 -106.58 18.05 18.13
N GLU A 39 -106.18 19.30 18.27
CA GLU A 39 -107.04 20.47 18.51
C GLU A 39 -106.97 21.35 17.26
N GLY A 40 -108.10 21.84 16.76
CA GLY A 40 -108.14 22.70 15.58
C GLY A 40 -109.58 23.00 15.15
N HIS A 41 -109.76 24.09 14.40
CA HIS A 41 -111.09 24.58 14.01
C HIS A 41 -111.25 24.63 12.49
N PHE A 42 -112.33 24.03 11.96
CA PHE A 42 -112.59 24.08 10.52
C PHE A 42 -113.25 25.41 10.13
N ASP A 43 -112.46 26.36 9.61
CA ASP A 43 -112.93 27.65 9.09
C ASP A 43 -113.79 27.48 7.83
N ARG A 44 -113.42 26.54 6.97
CA ARG A 44 -114.19 26.20 5.76
C ARG A 44 -114.16 24.70 5.57
N LEU A 45 -115.33 24.10 5.29
CA LEU A 45 -115.43 22.70 4.91
C LEU A 45 -116.52 22.58 3.84
N GLY A 46 -116.18 22.09 2.66
CA GLY A 46 -117.08 21.98 1.51
C GLY A 46 -116.63 20.89 0.55
N ALA A 47 -117.34 20.74 -0.58
CA ALA A 47 -117.03 19.70 -1.56
C ALA A 47 -115.58 19.85 -2.09
N GLY A 48 -115.12 21.06 -2.39
CA GLY A 48 -113.76 21.29 -2.92
C GLY A 48 -112.61 21.18 -1.91
N GLY A 49 -112.87 20.87 -0.64
CA GLY A 49 -111.83 20.81 0.39
C GLY A 49 -112.21 21.43 1.73
N GLY A 50 -111.22 21.52 2.62
CA GLY A 50 -111.33 22.11 3.96
C GLY A 50 -110.14 23.00 4.31
N VAL A 51 -110.40 24.05 5.07
CA VAL A 51 -109.41 24.92 5.71
C VAL A 51 -109.56 24.73 7.21
N LEU A 52 -108.46 24.33 7.86
CA LEU A 52 -108.35 24.02 9.28
C LEU A 52 -107.33 24.97 9.89
N SER A 53 -107.76 25.83 10.79
CA SER A 53 -106.91 26.86 11.40
C SER A 53 -106.56 26.48 12.83
N ASP A 54 -105.43 27.01 13.32
CA ASP A 54 -104.90 26.76 14.68
C ASP A 54 -104.75 25.26 14.99
N LEU A 55 -104.26 24.47 14.04
CA LEU A 55 -104.07 23.04 14.24
C LEU A 55 -102.92 22.82 15.21
N VAL A 56 -103.19 22.16 16.34
CA VAL A 56 -102.21 21.75 17.34
C VAL A 56 -102.32 20.25 17.56
N VAL A 57 -101.22 19.52 17.34
CA VAL A 57 -101.11 18.08 17.58
C VAL A 57 -100.24 17.87 18.81
N LYS A 58 -100.82 17.26 19.85
CA LYS A 58 -100.17 16.93 21.12
C LYS A 58 -99.92 15.44 21.25
N SER A 59 -98.84 15.08 21.94
CA SER A 59 -98.49 13.71 22.28
C SER A 59 -97.95 13.66 23.71
N GLY A 60 -98.80 13.22 24.64
CA GLY A 60 -98.57 13.44 26.07
C GLY A 60 -98.53 14.94 26.39
N GLU A 61 -97.46 15.38 27.05
CA GLU A 61 -97.22 16.80 27.40
C GLU A 61 -96.56 17.61 26.26
N ASN A 62 -96.12 16.96 25.18
CA ASN A 62 -95.39 17.63 24.09
C ASN A 62 -96.34 18.09 22.98
N VAL A 63 -95.98 19.18 22.30
CA VAL A 63 -96.65 19.69 21.09
C VAL A 63 -95.74 19.49 19.88
N PRO A 64 -95.68 18.27 19.31
CA PRO A 64 -94.74 17.99 18.23
C PRO A 64 -95.11 18.65 16.89
N PHE A 65 -96.35 19.09 16.67
CA PHE A 65 -96.72 19.82 15.45
C PHE A 65 -97.79 20.85 15.75
N GLN A 66 -97.63 22.04 15.18
CA GLN A 66 -98.65 23.08 15.13
C GLN A 66 -98.62 23.76 13.76
N ALA A 67 -99.74 24.27 13.27
CA ALA A 67 -99.79 25.04 12.04
C ALA A 67 -100.88 26.11 12.14
N ASP A 68 -100.63 27.29 11.58
CA ASP A 68 -101.58 28.41 11.61
C ASP A 68 -102.78 28.11 10.72
N GLU A 69 -102.53 27.58 9.52
CA GLU A 69 -103.58 27.16 8.58
C GLU A 69 -103.17 25.89 7.81
N VAL A 70 -104.06 24.91 7.74
CA VAL A 70 -103.94 23.71 6.90
C VAL A 70 -105.11 23.66 5.92
N THR A 71 -104.81 23.82 4.64
CA THR A 71 -105.77 23.77 3.55
C THR A 71 -105.63 22.46 2.78
N ALA A 72 -106.64 21.60 2.85
CA ALA A 72 -106.75 20.38 2.06
C ALA A 72 -107.69 20.59 0.88
N ARG A 73 -107.21 20.46 -0.36
CA ARG A 73 -108.01 20.60 -1.58
C ARG A 73 -108.44 19.23 -2.11
N LEU A 74 -109.74 19.08 -2.37
CA LEU A 74 -110.35 17.84 -2.82
C LEU A 74 -110.89 18.00 -4.25
N SER A 75 -110.69 16.97 -5.07
CA SER A 75 -111.35 16.82 -6.36
C SER A 75 -112.31 15.64 -6.36
N TRP A 76 -113.30 15.63 -7.25
CA TRP A 76 -114.32 14.57 -7.30
C TRP A 76 -114.30 13.88 -8.65
N ASP A 77 -114.13 12.56 -8.64
CA ASP A 77 -114.42 11.69 -9.79
C ASP A 77 -115.65 10.83 -9.45
N TRP A 78 -116.73 10.95 -10.22
CA TRP A 78 -118.00 10.20 -10.12
C TRP A 78 -118.45 9.72 -8.71
N PHE A 79 -118.31 10.55 -7.67
CA PHE A 79 -118.65 10.34 -6.24
C PHE A 79 -117.51 9.90 -5.29
N THR A 80 -116.28 9.71 -5.75
CA THR A 80 -115.11 9.49 -4.90
C THR A 80 -114.26 10.77 -4.77
N PRO A 81 -114.11 11.34 -3.56
CA PRO A 81 -113.21 12.47 -3.34
C PRO A 81 -111.74 11.99 -3.32
N SER A 82 -110.86 12.69 -4.02
CA SER A 82 -109.40 12.48 -3.97
C SER A 82 -108.70 13.76 -3.51
N LEU A 83 -107.66 13.61 -2.69
CA LEU A 83 -106.86 14.72 -2.18
C LEU A 83 -105.85 15.14 -3.25
N THR A 84 -105.95 16.38 -3.73
CA THR A 84 -105.09 16.87 -4.82
C THR A 84 -103.94 17.75 -4.33
N GLU A 85 -104.17 18.56 -3.30
CA GLU A 85 -103.15 19.45 -2.74
C GLU A 85 -103.37 19.63 -1.23
N ILE A 86 -102.28 19.65 -0.47
CA ILE A 86 -102.23 20.02 0.94
C ILE A 86 -101.33 21.25 1.05
N GLU A 87 -101.89 22.35 1.51
CA GLU A 87 -101.19 23.59 1.78
C GLU A 87 -101.13 23.79 3.30
N VAL A 88 -99.94 24.04 3.82
CA VAL A 88 -99.68 24.19 5.25
C VAL A 88 -98.91 25.50 5.44
N ASP A 89 -99.56 26.49 6.03
CA ASP A 89 -98.95 27.78 6.33
C ASP A 89 -98.39 27.80 7.75
N SER A 90 -97.17 28.31 7.87
CA SER A 90 -96.43 28.49 9.11
C SER A 90 -96.39 27.24 10.02
N PRO A 91 -96.16 26.00 9.51
CA PRO A 91 -96.10 24.83 10.38
C PRO A 91 -94.86 24.85 11.25
N VAL A 92 -95.01 24.63 12.55
CA VAL A 92 -93.90 24.40 13.47
C VAL A 92 -93.86 22.92 13.87
N LEU A 93 -92.83 22.22 13.43
CA LEU A 93 -92.56 20.83 13.77
C LEU A 93 -91.50 20.79 14.90
N ARG A 94 -91.84 20.20 16.05
CA ARG A 94 -90.97 20.06 17.22
C ARG A 94 -90.56 18.62 17.43
N GLY A 95 -89.29 18.39 17.69
CA GLY A 95 -88.75 17.06 17.95
C GLY A 95 -87.49 17.09 18.81
N THR A 96 -86.90 15.92 18.97
CA THR A 96 -85.61 15.69 19.64
C THR A 96 -84.65 15.07 18.64
N LEU A 97 -83.37 15.40 18.74
CA LEU A 97 -82.29 14.79 17.95
C LEU A 97 -81.22 14.25 18.91
N ASP A 98 -81.05 12.93 18.90
CA ASP A 98 -80.06 12.22 19.71
C ASP A 98 -79.35 11.10 18.92
N ASP A 99 -78.58 10.25 19.61
CA ASP A 99 -77.83 9.14 18.99
C ASP A 99 -78.75 8.08 18.32
N GLN A 100 -80.07 8.13 18.53
CA GLN A 100 -81.05 7.25 17.89
C GLN A 100 -81.76 7.94 16.71
N GLY A 101 -81.40 9.18 16.38
CA GLY A 101 -81.92 9.94 15.26
C GLY A 101 -82.94 11.00 15.68
N VAL A 102 -83.68 11.52 14.69
CA VAL A 102 -84.72 12.52 14.89
C VAL A 102 -86.02 11.85 15.35
N ARG A 103 -86.61 12.36 16.43
CA ARG A 103 -87.90 11.90 16.98
C ARG A 103 -88.83 13.07 17.21
N PHE A 104 -90.02 13.03 16.63
CA PHE A 104 -91.09 14.03 16.71
C PHE A 104 -92.18 13.65 17.72
N HIS A 105 -91.76 13.16 18.89
CA HIS A 105 -92.62 12.79 20.02
C HIS A 105 -93.88 11.98 19.65
N GLY A 106 -93.83 11.06 18.68
CA GLY A 106 -94.96 10.20 18.30
C GLY A 106 -95.69 10.57 17.00
N LEU A 107 -95.33 11.67 16.32
CA LEU A 107 -95.82 11.99 14.96
C LEU A 107 -95.36 10.97 13.90
N GLU A 108 -94.30 10.22 14.16
CA GLU A 108 -93.75 9.19 13.26
C GLU A 108 -94.74 8.05 13.00
N ARG A 109 -95.73 7.88 13.88
CA ARG A 109 -96.82 6.91 13.75
C ARG A 109 -97.78 7.26 12.61
N ILE A 110 -97.90 8.54 12.24
CA ILE A 110 -98.74 9.00 11.13
C ILE A 110 -98.15 8.59 9.78
N GLY A 111 -96.81 8.51 9.67
CA GLY A 111 -96.11 8.21 8.42
C GLY A 111 -95.78 6.72 8.16
N SER A 112 -95.99 5.82 9.12
CA SER A 112 -95.57 4.41 9.06
C SER A 112 -96.69 3.41 8.73
N GLY A 113 -97.86 3.88 8.32
CA GLY A 113 -99.00 3.02 7.96
C GLY A 113 -98.76 2.19 6.69
N ASN A 114 -98.97 0.87 6.80
CA ASN A 114 -98.97 -0.11 5.69
C ASN A 114 -99.70 0.38 4.43
N THR A 115 -98.95 0.82 3.40
CA THR A 115 -99.39 0.86 2.00
C THR A 115 -98.74 -0.29 1.23
N SER A 116 -99.03 -1.52 1.66
CA SER A 116 -98.71 -2.72 0.88
C SER A 116 -99.69 -2.85 -0.29
N GLY A 117 -99.31 -2.34 -1.47
CA GLY A 117 -99.98 -2.68 -2.73
C GLY A 117 -100.60 -1.52 -3.53
N GLY A 118 -99.83 -0.46 -3.80
CA GLY A 118 -100.16 0.55 -4.81
C GLY A 118 -98.91 1.35 -5.16
N GLY A 119 -98.56 1.44 -6.44
CA GLY A 119 -97.40 2.23 -6.89
C GLY A 119 -97.54 3.70 -6.48
N ALA A 120 -96.42 4.44 -6.51
CA ALA A 120 -96.27 5.85 -6.12
C ALA A 120 -97.11 6.87 -6.95
N ALA A 121 -98.31 6.52 -7.38
CA ALA A 121 -99.08 7.25 -8.38
C ALA A 121 -99.82 8.48 -7.82
N ASP A 122 -100.39 8.48 -6.61
CA ASP A 122 -101.26 9.59 -6.17
C ASP A 122 -100.86 10.18 -4.80
N LEU A 123 -99.64 10.74 -4.70
CA LEU A 123 -99.35 11.68 -3.62
C LEU A 123 -99.88 13.07 -4.01
N PRO A 124 -100.60 13.77 -3.11
CA PRO A 124 -101.03 15.14 -3.38
C PRO A 124 -99.83 16.09 -3.50
N ALA A 125 -100.02 17.20 -4.21
CA ALA A 125 -99.06 18.29 -4.12
C ALA A 125 -99.02 18.84 -2.68
N VAL A 126 -97.83 19.05 -2.14
CA VAL A 126 -97.65 19.61 -0.80
C VAL A 126 -97.00 20.99 -0.95
N ARG A 127 -97.63 21.99 -0.35
CA ARG A 127 -97.11 23.35 -0.25
C ARG A 127 -96.94 23.71 1.22
N ILE A 128 -95.70 23.87 1.65
CA ILE A 128 -95.35 24.35 2.99
C ILE A 128 -94.73 25.73 2.81
N THR A 129 -95.36 26.74 3.41
CA THR A 129 -94.87 28.12 3.41
C THR A 129 -94.52 28.50 4.85
N ASN A 130 -93.37 29.14 5.08
CA ASN A 130 -92.91 29.59 6.39
C ASN A 130 -92.79 28.46 7.44
N GLY A 131 -92.50 27.23 7.00
CA GLY A 131 -92.33 26.11 7.92
C GLY A 131 -91.13 26.30 8.83
N ARG A 132 -91.25 25.84 10.08
CA ARG A 132 -90.21 25.87 11.10
C ARG A 132 -90.03 24.47 11.67
N LEU A 133 -88.80 24.01 11.75
CA LEU A 133 -88.39 22.78 12.39
C LEU A 133 -87.55 23.14 13.61
N LEU A 134 -87.94 22.68 14.79
CA LEU A 134 -87.24 22.91 16.06
C LEU A 134 -86.88 21.56 16.66
N LEU A 135 -85.59 21.27 16.80
CA LEU A 135 -85.07 20.01 17.31
C LEU A 135 -84.29 20.25 18.62
N GLU A 136 -84.79 19.71 19.71
CA GLU A 136 -84.08 19.68 20.99
C GLU A 136 -82.95 18.67 20.96
N THR A 137 -81.73 19.12 21.26
CA THR A 137 -80.56 18.25 21.40
C THR A 137 -80.02 18.32 22.83
N SER A 138 -79.13 17.39 23.20
CA SER A 138 -78.44 17.44 24.49
C SER A 138 -77.53 18.67 24.69
N ALA A 139 -77.26 19.45 23.63
CA ALA A 139 -76.34 20.59 23.63
C ALA A 139 -77.03 21.94 23.31
N GLY A 140 -78.35 21.94 23.08
CA GLY A 140 -79.13 23.13 22.69
C GLY A 140 -80.24 22.81 21.68
N GLU A 141 -81.14 23.76 21.44
CA GLU A 141 -82.18 23.66 20.40
C GLU A 141 -81.59 24.04 19.04
N VAL A 142 -81.91 23.26 18.00
CA VAL A 142 -81.56 23.53 16.60
C VAL A 142 -82.82 23.91 15.85
N GLY A 143 -82.83 25.09 15.23
CA GLY A 143 -83.93 25.57 14.41
C GLY A 143 -83.61 25.55 12.91
N ALA A 144 -84.62 25.34 12.08
CA ALA A 144 -84.53 25.47 10.63
C ALA A 144 -85.85 26.01 10.04
N SER A 145 -85.75 26.82 8.99
CA SER A 145 -86.88 27.21 8.15
C SER A 145 -87.00 26.24 6.96
N ILE A 146 -88.22 25.81 6.64
CA ILE A 146 -88.49 24.83 5.59
C ILE A 146 -89.63 25.37 4.70
N ASN A 147 -89.38 25.44 3.41
CA ASN A 147 -90.40 25.67 2.39
C ASN A 147 -90.44 24.48 1.43
N VAL A 148 -91.63 24.01 1.10
CA VAL A 148 -91.85 22.91 0.16
C VAL A 148 -92.90 23.33 -0.83
N ASN A 149 -92.72 23.04 -2.11
CA ASN A 149 -93.72 23.33 -3.13
C ASN A 149 -93.74 22.26 -4.21
N GLY A 150 -94.91 21.72 -4.52
CA GLY A 150 -95.12 20.75 -5.60
C GLY A 150 -95.38 19.32 -5.13
N VAL A 151 -95.23 18.35 -6.02
CA VAL A 151 -95.46 16.91 -5.76
C VAL A 151 -94.11 16.24 -5.53
N PHE A 152 -93.64 16.18 -4.30
CA PHE A 152 -92.37 15.52 -4.00
C PHE A 152 -92.49 14.00 -3.90
N PRO A 153 -91.52 13.23 -4.43
CA PRO A 153 -90.31 13.66 -5.14
C PRO A 153 -90.45 13.77 -6.67
N LYS A 154 -91.66 13.82 -7.25
CA LYS A 154 -91.88 13.82 -8.72
C LYS A 154 -91.57 15.15 -9.42
N SER A 155 -92.05 16.27 -8.88
CA SER A 155 -91.90 17.61 -9.43
C SER A 155 -92.12 18.68 -8.35
N GLY A 156 -91.08 19.35 -7.89
CA GLY A 156 -91.20 20.36 -6.83
C GLY A 156 -89.86 20.96 -6.36
N THR A 157 -89.92 21.94 -5.45
CA THR A 157 -88.78 22.55 -4.75
C THR A 157 -88.86 22.40 -3.22
N VAL A 158 -87.77 21.97 -2.56
CA VAL A 158 -87.59 22.02 -1.10
C VAL A 158 -86.47 23.00 -0.82
N ASN A 159 -86.72 23.98 0.05
CA ASN A 159 -85.71 24.91 0.54
C ASN A 159 -85.65 24.78 2.06
N VAL A 160 -84.48 24.45 2.59
CA VAL A 160 -84.22 24.35 4.03
C VAL A 160 -83.12 25.34 4.38
N THR A 161 -83.33 26.19 5.39
CA THR A 161 -82.31 27.11 5.90
C THR A 161 -82.16 26.87 7.39
N LEU A 162 -80.97 26.51 7.85
CA LEU A 162 -80.66 26.33 9.26
C LEU A 162 -80.52 27.69 9.95
N ASP A 163 -81.02 27.80 11.18
CA ASP A 163 -80.76 28.97 12.00
C ASP A 163 -79.30 28.94 12.52
N PRO A 164 -78.63 30.10 12.64
CA PRO A 164 -77.34 30.18 13.30
C PRO A 164 -77.45 29.71 14.76
N VAL A 165 -76.57 28.83 15.21
CA VAL A 165 -76.62 28.29 16.57
C VAL A 165 -75.22 27.97 17.12
N SER A 166 -75.09 28.07 18.45
CA SER A 166 -73.94 27.58 19.20
C SER A 166 -74.40 26.50 20.17
N LEU A 167 -74.18 25.24 19.81
CA LEU A 167 -74.44 24.08 20.65
C LEU A 167 -73.20 23.78 21.49
N ASP A 168 -73.34 23.76 22.82
CA ASP A 168 -72.24 23.48 23.75
C ASP A 168 -72.71 22.45 24.77
N GLY A 169 -72.10 21.26 24.76
CA GLY A 169 -72.55 20.15 25.60
C GLY A 169 -71.42 19.19 26.02
N PRO A 170 -71.73 18.18 26.86
CA PRO A 170 -70.72 17.26 27.42
C PRO A 170 -69.96 16.42 26.39
N ARG A 171 -70.49 16.36 25.16
CA ARG A 171 -69.95 15.56 24.05
C ARG A 171 -69.18 16.38 23.02
N GLY A 172 -69.13 17.69 23.19
CA GLY A 172 -68.47 18.61 22.26
C GLY A 172 -69.23 19.91 22.04
N LYS A 173 -68.65 20.78 21.22
CA LYS A 173 -69.18 22.09 20.83
C LYS A 173 -69.33 22.18 19.31
N ILE A 174 -70.47 22.65 18.81
CA ILE A 174 -70.66 22.99 17.39
C ILE A 174 -71.23 24.40 17.29
N VAL A 175 -70.69 25.21 16.40
CA VAL A 175 -71.19 26.54 16.06
C VAL A 175 -71.21 26.65 14.55
N TRP A 176 -72.37 26.95 13.97
CA TRP A 176 -72.52 27.28 12.55
C TRP A 176 -73.26 28.60 12.39
N SER A 177 -72.86 29.38 11.40
CA SER A 177 -73.35 30.72 11.09
C SER A 177 -74.44 30.68 10.03
N GLU A 178 -74.30 29.80 9.04
CA GLU A 178 -75.22 29.65 7.92
C GLU A 178 -75.27 28.19 7.47
N GLY A 179 -76.44 27.74 7.03
CA GLY A 179 -76.56 26.44 6.38
C GLY A 179 -77.84 26.38 5.56
N ALA A 180 -77.76 25.88 4.33
CA ALA A 180 -78.90 25.78 3.44
C ALA A 180 -78.88 24.47 2.65
N VAL A 181 -80.07 23.95 2.36
CA VAL A 181 -80.27 22.80 1.48
C VAL A 181 -81.42 23.11 0.54
N ASP A 182 -81.13 23.20 -0.75
CA ASP A 182 -82.09 23.42 -1.82
C ASP A 182 -82.19 22.18 -2.68
N ILE A 183 -83.39 21.67 -2.91
CA ILE A 183 -83.65 20.45 -3.68
C ILE A 183 -84.72 20.74 -4.71
N VAL A 184 -84.40 20.51 -5.99
CA VAL A 184 -85.31 20.61 -7.12
C VAL A 184 -85.50 19.22 -7.72
N ALA A 185 -86.76 18.76 -7.75
CA ALA A 185 -87.14 17.57 -8.50
C ALA A 185 -87.83 18.02 -9.79
N GLU A 186 -87.29 17.67 -10.95
CA GLU A 186 -87.89 17.94 -12.25
C GLU A 186 -87.50 16.88 -13.30
N ASN A 187 -88.40 16.53 -14.22
CA ASN A 187 -88.11 15.67 -15.36
C ASN A 187 -87.45 14.31 -15.03
N GLY A 188 -87.77 13.71 -13.87
CA GLY A 188 -87.19 12.43 -13.46
C GLY A 188 -85.84 12.54 -12.73
N ARG A 189 -85.32 13.76 -12.53
CA ARG A 189 -84.05 14.04 -11.83
C ARG A 189 -84.26 14.82 -10.55
N LEU A 190 -83.36 14.58 -9.60
CA LEU A 190 -83.21 15.26 -8.34
C LEU A 190 -81.90 16.06 -8.41
N GLU A 191 -82.00 17.38 -8.38
CA GLU A 191 -80.87 18.30 -8.25
C GLU A 191 -80.90 18.88 -6.84
N GLY A 192 -79.79 18.78 -6.12
CA GLY A 192 -79.67 19.28 -4.76
C GLY A 192 -78.44 20.17 -4.61
N GLU A 193 -78.55 21.25 -3.88
CA GLU A 193 -77.45 22.10 -3.45
C GLU A 193 -77.48 22.15 -1.92
N ALA A 194 -76.33 21.93 -1.29
CA ALA A 194 -76.19 22.02 0.15
C ALA A 194 -74.97 22.87 0.49
N SER A 195 -75.14 23.84 1.38
CA SER A 195 -74.06 24.67 1.91
C SER A 195 -74.08 24.71 3.44
N LEU A 196 -72.91 24.82 4.06
CA LEU A 196 -72.74 24.94 5.51
C LEU A 196 -71.50 25.79 5.81
N ASP A 197 -71.70 26.91 6.51
CA ASP A 197 -70.64 27.73 7.10
C ASP A 197 -70.53 27.40 8.61
N LEU A 198 -69.43 26.74 8.96
CA LEU A 198 -69.16 26.16 10.26
C LEU A 198 -68.00 26.89 10.94
N ASP A 199 -68.33 27.77 11.90
CA ASP A 199 -67.33 28.47 12.72
C ASP A 199 -66.48 27.49 13.55
N VAL A 200 -67.13 26.53 14.23
CA VAL A 200 -66.47 25.61 15.16
C VAL A 200 -67.16 24.26 15.17
N ALA A 201 -66.42 23.16 15.09
CA ALA A 201 -66.88 21.85 15.57
C ALA A 201 -65.77 21.18 16.37
N ASP A 202 -66.03 20.82 17.62
CA ASP A 202 -65.12 20.06 18.48
C ASP A 202 -65.91 18.91 19.11
N ILE A 203 -65.92 17.75 18.46
CA ILE A 203 -66.71 16.59 18.85
C ILE A 203 -65.92 15.30 18.63
N ARG A 204 -65.93 14.40 19.62
CA ARG A 204 -65.42 13.02 19.49
C ARG A 204 -64.00 12.94 18.89
N GLY A 205 -63.12 13.88 19.26
CA GLY A 205 -61.73 13.92 18.79
C GLY A 205 -61.53 14.52 17.40
N VAL A 206 -62.57 15.14 16.83
CA VAL A 206 -62.52 15.96 15.61
C VAL A 206 -62.70 17.42 16.01
N ALA A 207 -61.73 18.27 15.68
CA ALA A 207 -61.78 19.71 15.87
C ALA A 207 -61.64 20.43 14.52
N ILE A 208 -62.61 21.24 14.14
CA ILE A 208 -62.68 22.02 12.90
C ILE A 208 -62.97 23.47 13.26
N ARG A 209 -62.34 24.41 12.56
CA ARG A 209 -62.50 25.86 12.70
C ARG A 209 -62.64 26.50 11.33
N ASP A 210 -63.58 27.43 11.23
CA ASP A 210 -63.89 28.25 10.05
C ASP A 210 -63.90 27.41 8.77
N ALA A 211 -64.92 26.55 8.64
CA ALA A 211 -65.08 25.65 7.51
C ALA A 211 -66.31 26.02 6.67
N ASP A 212 -66.09 26.26 5.38
CA ASP A 212 -67.12 26.48 4.38
C ASP A 212 -67.26 25.21 3.55
N LEU A 213 -68.46 24.64 3.49
CA LEU A 213 -68.74 23.40 2.77
C LEU A 213 -69.87 23.66 1.78
N SER A 214 -69.67 23.29 0.52
CA SER A 214 -70.70 23.32 -0.51
C SER A 214 -70.68 22.04 -1.33
N ALA A 215 -71.87 21.54 -1.69
CA ALA A 215 -72.03 20.34 -2.48
C ALA A 215 -73.24 20.43 -3.41
N LEU A 216 -73.04 20.03 -4.67
CA LEU A 216 -74.07 19.86 -5.68
C LEU A 216 -74.30 18.37 -5.93
N LEU A 217 -75.54 17.94 -5.85
CA LEU A 217 -76.02 16.58 -6.08
C LEU A 217 -76.87 16.55 -7.35
N SER A 218 -76.65 15.57 -8.22
CA SER A 218 -77.54 15.28 -9.35
C SER A 218 -77.79 13.77 -9.44
N SER A 219 -79.02 13.33 -9.22
CA SER A 219 -79.38 11.91 -9.13
C SER A 219 -80.73 11.61 -9.78
N PRO A 220 -80.97 10.40 -10.34
CA PRO A 220 -82.31 9.95 -10.69
C PRO A 220 -83.25 9.93 -9.47
N ILE A 221 -84.51 10.35 -9.65
CA ILE A 221 -85.49 10.43 -8.54
C ILE A 221 -85.76 9.08 -7.87
N ASP A 222 -85.65 7.97 -8.60
CA ASP A 222 -85.82 6.62 -8.05
C ASP A 222 -84.59 6.10 -7.29
N GLY A 223 -83.50 6.90 -7.26
CA GLY A 223 -82.21 6.57 -6.67
C GLY A 223 -81.46 5.45 -7.39
N LYS A 224 -81.98 4.95 -8.53
CA LYS A 224 -81.41 3.84 -9.30
C LYS A 224 -80.74 4.38 -10.54
N GLY A 225 -79.42 4.50 -10.48
CA GLY A 225 -78.59 4.94 -11.60
C GLY A 225 -77.56 5.98 -11.19
N GLU A 226 -76.84 6.48 -12.19
CA GLU A 226 -75.68 7.34 -12.00
C GLU A 226 -76.03 8.62 -11.24
N THR A 227 -75.38 8.80 -10.09
CA THR A 227 -75.47 9.96 -9.22
C THR A 227 -74.16 10.71 -9.27
N ARG A 228 -74.21 12.01 -9.56
CA ARG A 228 -73.04 12.90 -9.56
C ARG A 228 -73.08 13.77 -8.31
N ILE A 229 -71.95 13.85 -7.61
CA ILE A 229 -71.72 14.76 -6.49
C ILE A 229 -70.53 15.64 -6.86
N VAL A 230 -70.70 16.96 -6.86
CA VAL A 230 -69.60 17.93 -6.97
C VAL A 230 -69.49 18.63 -5.62
N TRP A 231 -68.29 18.81 -5.10
CA TRP A 231 -68.09 19.51 -3.84
C TRP A 231 -66.98 20.55 -3.93
N ASP A 232 -67.11 21.58 -3.12
CA ASP A 232 -66.08 22.57 -2.83
C ASP A 232 -66.13 22.83 -1.32
N ALA A 233 -65.00 22.68 -0.65
CA ALA A 233 -64.88 22.82 0.80
C ALA A 233 -63.58 23.51 1.17
N SER A 234 -63.62 24.40 2.15
CA SER A 234 -62.44 25.02 2.75
C SER A 234 -62.51 24.96 4.26
N LEU A 235 -61.37 24.96 4.93
CA LEU A 235 -61.26 25.06 6.38
C LEU A 235 -60.01 25.83 6.79
N ALA A 236 -60.09 26.65 7.84
CA ALA A 236 -58.93 27.33 8.40
C ALA A 236 -58.06 26.38 9.22
N LYS A 237 -58.67 25.53 10.06
CA LYS A 237 -57.94 24.54 10.86
C LYS A 237 -58.79 23.31 11.16
N GLY A 238 -58.16 22.15 11.04
CA GLY A 238 -58.79 20.86 11.23
C GLY A 238 -57.85 19.88 11.94
N SER A 239 -58.34 19.09 12.88
CA SER A 239 -57.58 17.98 13.48
C SER A 239 -58.48 16.82 13.88
N TRP A 240 -58.05 15.59 13.58
CA TRP A 240 -58.77 14.35 13.90
C TRP A 240 -57.74 13.26 14.20
N SER A 241 -57.80 12.65 15.40
CA SER A 241 -56.79 11.68 15.84
C SER A 241 -55.35 12.24 15.74
N ASP A 242 -54.46 11.62 14.96
CA ASP A 242 -53.06 12.04 14.76
C ASP A 242 -52.86 12.89 13.49
N TYR A 243 -53.96 13.44 12.97
CA TYR A 243 -54.00 14.20 11.73
C TYR A 243 -54.38 15.65 12.00
N SER A 244 -53.72 16.59 11.34
CA SER A 244 -54.15 17.99 11.32
C SER A 244 -53.88 18.64 9.98
N LEU A 245 -54.77 19.54 9.57
CA LEU A 245 -54.68 20.38 8.38
C LEU A 245 -54.89 21.85 8.77
N GLU A 246 -54.21 22.77 8.11
CA GLU A 246 -54.42 24.20 8.24
C GLU A 246 -54.53 24.84 6.85
N ALA A 247 -55.41 25.83 6.71
CA ALA A 247 -55.75 26.48 5.44
C ALA A 247 -55.94 25.45 4.31
N ALA A 248 -56.86 24.51 4.54
CA ALA A 248 -57.11 23.42 3.60
C ALA A 248 -58.32 23.71 2.72
N GLU A 249 -58.18 23.40 1.44
CA GLU A 249 -59.21 23.52 0.43
C GLU A 249 -59.31 22.19 -0.29
N THR A 250 -60.51 21.68 -0.52
CA THR A 250 -60.73 20.51 -1.35
C THR A 250 -61.91 20.73 -2.28
N SER A 251 -61.74 20.34 -3.52
CA SER A 251 -62.79 20.35 -4.51
C SER A 251 -62.73 19.07 -5.33
N GLY A 252 -63.86 18.68 -5.91
CA GLY A 252 -63.89 17.50 -6.74
C GLY A 252 -65.26 17.07 -7.18
N GLU A 253 -65.28 15.96 -7.90
CA GLU A 253 -66.50 15.30 -8.33
C GLU A 253 -66.42 13.78 -8.14
N ALA A 254 -67.56 13.18 -7.80
CA ALA A 254 -67.73 11.77 -7.62
C ALA A 254 -68.94 11.29 -8.43
N HIS A 255 -68.75 10.20 -9.17
CA HIS A 255 -69.83 9.48 -9.84
C HIS A 255 -70.10 8.20 -9.07
N LEU A 256 -71.36 7.98 -8.72
CA LEU A 256 -71.82 6.82 -7.97
C LEU A 256 -72.87 6.06 -8.77
N SER A 257 -72.84 4.74 -8.72
CA SER A 257 -73.78 3.83 -9.38
C SER A 257 -75.24 3.99 -8.93
N ARG A 258 -75.46 4.62 -7.77
CA ARG A 258 -76.76 4.89 -7.13
C ARG A 258 -76.60 5.97 -6.08
N LEU A 259 -77.71 6.57 -5.65
CA LEU A 259 -77.74 7.45 -4.48
C LEU A 259 -77.54 6.60 -3.20
N PRO A 260 -76.44 6.77 -2.46
CA PRO A 260 -76.18 5.97 -1.26
C PRO A 260 -76.94 6.55 -0.05
N ASN A 261 -77.10 5.72 0.99
CA ASN A 261 -77.48 6.21 2.31
C ASN A 261 -76.32 7.01 2.92
N ALA A 262 -76.59 7.84 3.93
CA ALA A 262 -75.65 8.79 4.56
C ALA A 262 -74.46 8.17 5.35
N GLY A 263 -74.03 6.95 5.02
CA GLY A 263 -72.88 6.27 5.63
C GLY A 263 -71.71 6.17 4.65
N ILE A 264 -70.48 6.35 5.16
CA ILE A 264 -69.24 6.28 4.37
C ILE A 264 -69.12 4.95 3.61
N ASP A 265 -69.42 3.81 4.24
CA ASP A 265 -69.36 2.51 3.58
C ASP A 265 -70.35 2.39 2.41
N ALA A 266 -71.53 3.00 2.54
CA ALA A 266 -72.53 3.00 1.48
C ALA A 266 -72.11 3.90 0.31
N ILE A 267 -71.48 5.04 0.60
CA ILE A 267 -70.88 5.94 -0.39
C ILE A 267 -69.76 5.21 -1.14
N LEU A 268 -68.81 4.62 -0.41
CA LEU A 268 -67.69 3.86 -1.00
C LEU A 268 -68.17 2.66 -1.84
N ALA A 269 -69.21 1.96 -1.40
CA ALA A 269 -69.78 0.83 -2.15
C ALA A 269 -70.51 1.27 -3.43
N ALA A 270 -71.02 2.50 -3.48
CA ALA A 270 -71.70 3.04 -4.64
C ALA A 270 -70.75 3.78 -5.61
N LEU A 271 -69.60 4.26 -5.12
CA LEU A 271 -68.62 5.04 -5.89
C LEU A 271 -68.12 4.28 -7.13
N GLU A 272 -68.11 4.94 -8.29
CA GLU A 272 -67.54 4.43 -9.55
C GLU A 272 -66.28 5.19 -9.94
N THR A 273 -66.31 6.53 -9.87
CA THR A 273 -65.15 7.38 -10.10
C THR A 273 -65.12 8.54 -9.11
N VAL A 274 -63.93 9.02 -8.77
CA VAL A 274 -63.72 10.22 -7.97
C VAL A 274 -62.52 10.99 -8.51
N SER A 275 -62.71 12.28 -8.76
CA SER A 275 -61.69 13.23 -9.17
C SER A 275 -61.62 14.32 -8.11
N ALA A 276 -60.49 14.49 -7.46
CA ALA A 276 -60.36 15.39 -6.31
C ALA A 276 -59.04 16.16 -6.32
N GLU A 277 -59.11 17.45 -5.99
CA GLU A 277 -57.98 18.31 -5.63
C GLU A 277 -58.03 18.60 -4.12
N LEU A 278 -56.86 18.62 -3.48
CA LEU A 278 -56.66 18.97 -2.08
C LEU A 278 -55.46 19.93 -1.97
N LYS A 279 -55.66 21.10 -1.40
CA LYS A 279 -54.61 22.04 -1.00
C LYS A 279 -54.60 22.17 0.51
N SER A 280 -53.43 22.35 1.11
CA SER A 280 -53.27 22.64 2.53
C SER A 280 -52.09 23.56 2.75
N GLY A 281 -52.26 24.59 3.58
CA GLY A 281 -51.20 25.52 4.00
C GLY A 281 -50.36 25.03 5.19
N ALA A 282 -50.74 23.92 5.82
CA ALA A 282 -49.87 23.06 6.60
C ALA A 282 -50.55 21.70 6.81
N PHE A 283 -49.78 20.65 7.06
CA PHE A 283 -50.36 19.38 7.51
C PHE A 283 -49.45 18.65 8.49
N ARG A 284 -50.07 17.78 9.29
CA ARG A 284 -49.41 16.76 10.10
C ARG A 284 -50.18 15.45 9.94
N LEU A 285 -49.47 14.38 9.61
CA LEU A 285 -49.99 13.02 9.52
C LEU A 285 -49.04 12.13 10.36
N GLN A 286 -49.39 11.85 11.63
CA GLN A 286 -48.51 11.14 12.57
C GLN A 286 -47.13 11.82 12.71
N ASP A 287 -46.06 11.17 12.23
CA ASP A 287 -44.68 11.66 12.23
C ASP A 287 -44.29 12.43 10.95
N TYR A 288 -45.22 12.55 10.00
CA TYR A 288 -45.03 13.28 8.76
C TYR A 288 -45.67 14.67 8.87
N SER A 289 -45.03 15.70 8.30
CA SER A 289 -45.61 17.04 8.24
C SER A 289 -45.07 17.83 7.06
N GLY A 290 -45.73 18.93 6.70
CA GLY A 290 -45.28 19.84 5.65
C GLY A 290 -45.85 21.24 5.82
N ALA A 291 -45.15 22.23 5.25
CA ALA A 291 -45.60 23.63 5.21
C ALA A 291 -46.61 23.90 4.10
N SER A 292 -46.73 23.02 3.11
CA SER A 292 -47.90 22.98 2.24
C SER A 292 -48.04 21.63 1.57
N MET A 293 -49.25 21.33 1.12
CA MET A 293 -49.57 20.12 0.38
C MET A 293 -50.51 20.46 -0.77
N LYS A 294 -50.24 19.90 -1.95
CA LYS A 294 -51.15 19.87 -3.09
C LYS A 294 -51.28 18.42 -3.54
N GLY A 295 -52.49 17.86 -3.48
CA GLY A 295 -52.83 16.53 -3.96
C GLY A 295 -53.88 16.63 -5.06
N GLU A 296 -53.71 15.83 -6.11
CA GLU A 296 -54.68 15.63 -7.19
C GLU A 296 -54.82 14.13 -7.41
N ALA A 297 -56.04 13.62 -7.56
CA ALA A 297 -56.24 12.20 -7.84
C ALA A 297 -57.49 11.94 -8.68
N ASP A 298 -57.34 11.08 -9.69
CA ASP A 298 -58.41 10.63 -10.59
C ASP A 298 -58.58 9.11 -10.48
N LEU A 299 -59.54 8.67 -9.68
CA LEU A 299 -59.59 7.31 -9.16
C LEU A 299 -60.86 6.62 -9.62
N LYS A 300 -60.74 5.34 -9.99
CA LYS A 300 -61.85 4.50 -10.47
C LYS A 300 -62.01 3.30 -9.56
N LEU A 301 -63.25 3.01 -9.16
CA LEU A 301 -63.59 1.81 -8.41
C LEU A 301 -64.20 0.76 -9.35
N ARG A 302 -63.55 -0.39 -9.50
CA ARG A 302 -64.05 -1.53 -10.27
C ARG A 302 -64.00 -2.79 -9.45
N GLN A 303 -65.14 -3.46 -9.27
CA GLN A 303 -65.24 -4.69 -8.48
C GLN A 303 -64.62 -4.58 -7.08
N GLY A 304 -64.72 -3.42 -6.42
CA GLY A 304 -64.13 -3.18 -5.09
C GLY A 304 -62.61 -2.95 -5.08
N MET A 305 -61.99 -2.75 -6.25
CA MET A 305 -60.60 -2.31 -6.41
C MET A 305 -60.57 -0.85 -6.83
N PHE A 306 -59.82 -0.04 -6.11
CA PHE A 306 -59.67 1.39 -6.34
C PHE A 306 -58.37 1.64 -7.10
N SER A 307 -58.40 2.28 -8.26
CA SER A 307 -57.19 2.50 -9.05
C SER A 307 -57.23 3.75 -9.92
N GLY A 308 -56.09 4.41 -10.10
CA GLY A 308 -55.94 5.53 -11.02
C GLY A 308 -54.72 6.39 -10.73
N PRO A 309 -54.45 7.42 -11.55
CA PRO A 309 -53.33 8.32 -11.33
C PRO A 309 -53.57 9.26 -10.15
N TYR A 310 -52.46 9.64 -9.50
CA TYR A 310 -52.42 10.71 -8.51
C TYR A 310 -51.12 11.50 -8.61
N ALA A 311 -51.18 12.76 -8.18
CA ALA A 311 -50.04 13.64 -7.99
C ALA A 311 -50.10 14.25 -6.59
N LEU A 312 -48.98 14.23 -5.88
CA LEU A 312 -48.83 14.82 -4.56
C LEU A 312 -47.57 15.67 -4.55
N SER A 313 -47.69 16.93 -4.15
CA SER A 313 -46.57 17.85 -3.95
C SER A 313 -46.62 18.40 -2.53
N VAL A 314 -45.51 18.31 -1.81
CA VAL A 314 -45.37 18.78 -0.43
C VAL A 314 -44.19 19.74 -0.35
N ALA A 315 -44.39 20.92 0.24
CA ALA A 315 -43.30 21.84 0.58
C ALA A 315 -42.87 21.64 2.05
N ASP A 316 -41.56 21.78 2.31
CA ASP A 316 -40.92 21.57 3.62
C ASP A 316 -41.36 20.27 4.30
N ALA A 317 -41.32 19.17 3.53
CA ALA A 317 -41.66 17.83 4.02
C ALA A 317 -40.75 17.45 5.18
N LYS A 318 -41.32 16.91 6.25
CA LYS A 318 -40.61 16.33 7.39
C LYS A 318 -41.13 14.92 7.63
N ALA A 319 -40.20 14.00 7.90
CA ALA A 319 -40.45 12.60 8.18
C ALA A 319 -39.43 12.10 9.22
N PRO A 320 -39.63 10.94 9.87
CA PRO A 320 -38.64 10.35 10.78
C PRO A 320 -37.24 10.20 10.17
N GLN A 321 -37.18 9.95 8.87
CA GLN A 321 -35.94 9.72 8.13
C GLN A 321 -35.20 11.04 7.82
N GLY A 322 -35.89 12.19 7.82
CA GLY A 322 -35.28 13.47 7.45
C GLY A 322 -36.28 14.53 7.00
N THR A 323 -35.77 15.56 6.34
CA THR A 323 -36.57 16.69 5.80
C THR A 323 -36.30 16.89 4.32
N ALA A 324 -37.19 17.55 3.57
CA ALA A 324 -36.94 17.98 2.20
C ALA A 324 -37.63 19.32 1.91
N LYS A 325 -36.99 20.21 1.14
CA LYS A 325 -37.59 21.48 0.71
C LYS A 325 -38.82 21.24 -0.16
N SER A 326 -38.76 20.24 -1.03
CA SER A 326 -39.94 19.74 -1.72
C SER A 326 -39.90 18.22 -1.91
N LEU A 327 -41.09 17.63 -1.87
CA LEU A 327 -41.36 16.24 -2.23
C LEU A 327 -42.47 16.24 -3.28
N ALA A 328 -42.21 15.68 -4.46
CA ALA A 328 -43.22 15.42 -5.47
C ALA A 328 -43.33 13.91 -5.72
N VAL A 329 -44.57 13.42 -5.74
CA VAL A 329 -44.92 12.02 -5.99
C VAL A 329 -45.95 12.00 -7.11
N THR A 330 -45.67 11.31 -8.20
CA THR A 330 -46.61 11.16 -9.32
C THR A 330 -46.67 9.70 -9.72
N GLY A 331 -47.86 9.11 -9.82
CA GLY A 331 -47.95 7.68 -10.09
C GLY A 331 -49.37 7.17 -10.19
N ASP A 332 -49.49 5.85 -10.31
CA ASP A 332 -50.75 5.12 -10.29
C ASP A 332 -50.89 4.36 -8.97
N ILE A 333 -51.99 4.60 -8.27
CA ILE A 333 -52.36 3.89 -7.04
C ILE A 333 -53.33 2.76 -7.40
N GLN A 334 -53.22 1.65 -6.68
CA GLN A 334 -54.15 0.53 -6.68
C GLN A 334 -54.39 0.07 -5.25
N ARG A 335 -55.66 -0.08 -4.84
CA ARG A 335 -56.04 -0.66 -3.55
C ARG A 335 -57.03 -1.80 -3.77
N ASP A 336 -56.75 -2.97 -3.23
CA ASP A 336 -57.62 -4.13 -3.33
C ASP A 336 -58.65 -4.22 -2.18
N LYS A 337 -59.50 -5.25 -2.23
CA LYS A 337 -60.53 -5.52 -1.21
C LYS A 337 -59.97 -5.89 0.16
N GLU A 338 -58.72 -6.35 0.22
CA GLU A 338 -58.00 -6.73 1.44
C GLU A 338 -57.25 -5.53 2.05
N ALA A 339 -57.51 -4.33 1.54
CA ALA A 339 -56.83 -3.09 1.90
C ALA A 339 -55.32 -3.09 1.65
N ARG A 340 -54.80 -3.96 0.78
CA ARG A 340 -53.43 -3.81 0.27
C ARG A 340 -53.38 -2.62 -0.67
N PHE A 341 -52.42 -1.75 -0.42
CA PHE A 341 -52.12 -0.58 -1.23
C PHE A 341 -50.87 -0.87 -2.05
N GLU A 342 -50.95 -0.70 -3.36
CA GLU A 342 -49.80 -0.71 -4.26
C GLU A 342 -49.79 0.63 -5.00
N THR A 343 -48.64 1.30 -5.04
CA THR A 343 -48.45 2.47 -5.90
C THR A 343 -47.18 2.31 -6.71
N LYS A 344 -47.25 2.62 -8.00
CA LYS A 344 -46.07 2.78 -8.87
C LYS A 344 -45.92 4.26 -9.12
N ALA A 345 -44.95 4.88 -8.45
CA ALA A 345 -44.79 6.33 -8.47
C ALA A 345 -43.34 6.76 -8.66
N ASN A 346 -43.18 7.90 -9.33
CA ASN A 346 -41.95 8.66 -9.39
C ASN A 346 -41.87 9.58 -8.17
N PHE A 347 -40.84 9.38 -7.36
CA PHE A 347 -40.53 10.22 -6.20
C PHE A 347 -39.42 11.18 -6.58
N VAL A 348 -39.64 12.48 -6.36
CA VAL A 348 -38.64 13.52 -6.54
C VAL A 348 -38.54 14.31 -5.25
N LEU A 349 -37.39 14.24 -4.59
CA LEU A 349 -37.07 15.04 -3.41
C LEU A 349 -36.02 16.07 -3.79
N THR A 350 -36.22 17.33 -3.40
CA THR A 350 -35.22 18.38 -3.57
C THR A 350 -34.88 19.03 -2.23
N GLY A 351 -33.59 19.36 -2.05
CA GLY A 351 -33.04 19.89 -0.81
C GLY A 351 -33.32 18.97 0.39
N ALA A 352 -33.22 17.66 0.19
CA ALA A 352 -33.43 16.66 1.22
C ALA A 352 -32.24 16.59 2.18
N ALA A 353 -32.51 16.43 3.46
CA ALA A 353 -31.51 16.26 4.52
C ALA A 353 -31.93 15.08 5.37
N ALA A 354 -31.07 14.08 5.53
CA ALA A 354 -31.33 12.96 6.41
C ALA A 354 -31.23 13.36 7.88
N SER A 355 -32.02 12.70 8.72
CA SER A 355 -31.85 12.73 10.18
C SER A 355 -30.52 12.10 10.60
N ASP A 356 -30.01 12.48 11.78
CA ASP A 356 -28.79 11.88 12.34
C ASP A 356 -28.94 10.36 12.53
N SER A 357 -30.12 9.89 12.96
CA SER A 357 -30.40 8.46 13.15
C SER A 357 -30.34 7.68 11.83
N PHE A 358 -30.90 8.23 10.74
CA PHE A 358 -30.82 7.62 9.41
C PHE A 358 -29.39 7.68 8.85
N SER A 359 -28.69 8.79 9.04
CA SER A 359 -27.30 8.93 8.61
C SER A 359 -26.36 7.95 9.34
N ASP A 360 -26.62 7.71 10.63
CA ASP A 360 -25.88 6.74 11.44
C ASP A 360 -26.21 5.29 11.05
N SER A 361 -27.47 4.96 10.75
CA SER A 361 -27.84 3.62 10.29
C SER A 361 -27.17 3.27 8.95
N VAL A 362 -27.10 4.22 8.00
CA VAL A 362 -26.41 4.04 6.73
C VAL A 362 -24.88 3.93 6.91
N SER A 363 -24.31 4.71 7.84
CA SER A 363 -22.85 4.75 8.03
C SER A 363 -22.27 3.69 8.96
N THR A 364 -23.13 2.88 9.62
CA THR A 364 -22.71 1.81 10.54
C THR A 364 -21.86 0.74 9.85
N TYR A 365 -22.12 0.47 8.57
CA TYR A 365 -21.41 -0.55 7.79
C TYR A 365 -20.12 -0.06 7.10
N LEU A 366 -19.74 1.22 7.29
CA LEU A 366 -18.67 1.89 6.54
C LEU A 366 -17.39 2.06 7.37
N SER A 367 -16.87 0.98 7.96
CA SER A 367 -15.62 1.01 8.74
C SER A 367 -14.58 0.03 8.19
N PHE A 368 -13.33 0.49 8.07
CA PHE A 368 -12.21 -0.34 7.63
C PHE A 368 -11.15 -0.41 8.74
N PRO A 369 -10.64 -1.60 9.10
CA PRO A 369 -9.60 -1.74 10.11
C PRO A 369 -8.18 -1.49 9.56
N GLY A 370 -7.21 -1.32 10.45
CA GLY A 370 -5.77 -1.32 10.13
C GLY A 370 -5.33 -0.16 9.21
N LEU A 371 -4.54 -0.47 8.19
CA LEU A 371 -3.96 0.53 7.27
C LEU A 371 -5.00 1.34 6.48
N LEU A 372 -6.26 0.88 6.43
CA LEU A 372 -7.36 1.51 5.69
C LEU A 372 -8.31 2.34 6.57
N SER A 373 -7.99 2.54 7.85
CA SER A 373 -8.83 3.31 8.79
C SER A 373 -9.18 4.71 8.28
N ASP A 374 -8.22 5.39 7.63
CA ASP A 374 -8.40 6.74 7.09
C ASP A 374 -9.38 6.75 5.90
N HIS A 375 -9.36 5.71 5.07
CA HIS A 375 -10.33 5.51 4.00
C HIS A 375 -11.73 5.28 4.58
N GLY A 376 -11.86 4.45 5.62
CA GLY A 376 -13.14 4.24 6.31
C GLY A 376 -13.69 5.55 6.91
N ALA A 377 -12.84 6.32 7.59
CA ALA A 377 -13.19 7.63 8.13
C ALA A 377 -13.52 8.66 7.03
N SER A 378 -12.84 8.60 5.88
CA SER A 378 -13.14 9.43 4.70
C SER A 378 -14.51 9.10 4.10
N LEU A 379 -14.83 7.82 3.94
CA LEU A 379 -16.13 7.35 3.41
C LEU A 379 -17.28 7.73 4.33
N LYS A 380 -17.14 7.48 5.64
CA LYS A 380 -18.14 7.86 6.65
C LYS A 380 -18.41 9.35 6.69
N ARG A 381 -17.36 10.18 6.65
CA ARG A 381 -17.51 11.65 6.59
C ARG A 381 -18.20 12.10 5.31
N GLY A 382 -17.77 11.57 4.16
CA GLY A 382 -18.35 11.96 2.88
C GLY A 382 -19.83 11.57 2.75
N VAL A 383 -20.24 10.40 3.25
CA VAL A 383 -21.65 9.95 3.22
C VAL A 383 -22.49 10.85 4.13
N ARG A 384 -22.01 11.12 5.35
CA ARG A 384 -22.70 12.06 6.25
C ARG A 384 -22.85 13.45 5.64
N GLN A 385 -21.81 13.97 4.98
CA GLN A 385 -21.86 15.27 4.31
C GLN A 385 -22.82 15.26 3.10
N ALA A 386 -22.85 14.18 2.32
CA ALA A 386 -23.78 14.04 1.21
C ALA A 386 -25.24 13.97 1.66
N LEU A 387 -25.49 13.37 2.83
CA LEU A 387 -26.83 13.26 3.41
C LEU A 387 -27.34 14.55 4.09
N GLN A 388 -26.52 15.61 4.19
CA GLN A 388 -26.94 16.89 4.77
C GLN A 388 -27.82 17.72 3.83
N GLU A 389 -27.58 17.65 2.52
CA GLU A 389 -28.42 18.29 1.50
C GLU A 389 -28.22 17.57 0.16
N PHE A 390 -29.28 16.93 -0.35
CA PHE A 390 -29.27 16.18 -1.60
C PHE A 390 -30.61 16.24 -2.33
N ASP A 391 -30.55 16.10 -3.65
CA ASP A 391 -31.71 15.87 -4.49
C ASP A 391 -31.69 14.41 -4.94
N VAL A 392 -32.85 13.76 -4.94
CA VAL A 392 -32.98 12.38 -5.42
C VAL A 392 -34.27 12.21 -6.20
N ALA A 393 -34.15 11.52 -7.33
CA ALA A 393 -35.29 11.12 -8.14
C ALA A 393 -35.25 9.61 -8.36
N PHE A 394 -36.34 8.91 -8.02
CA PHE A 394 -36.43 7.47 -8.19
C PHE A 394 -37.87 6.99 -8.44
N PRO A 395 -38.09 6.13 -9.46
CA PRO A 395 -39.34 5.40 -9.62
C PRO A 395 -39.38 4.22 -8.66
N ALA A 396 -40.39 4.15 -7.79
CA ALA A 396 -40.59 3.02 -6.91
C ALA A 396 -42.00 2.46 -7.00
N ARG A 397 -42.08 1.13 -6.88
CA ARG A 397 -43.30 0.42 -6.50
C ARG A 397 -43.30 0.29 -4.99
N VAL A 398 -44.29 0.90 -4.35
CA VAL A 398 -44.50 0.80 -2.90
C VAL A 398 -45.73 -0.04 -2.66
N THR A 399 -45.56 -1.17 -1.97
CA THR A 399 -46.63 -2.07 -1.56
C THR A 399 -46.76 -2.01 -0.05
N ARG A 400 -47.96 -1.72 0.44
CA ARG A 400 -48.29 -1.62 1.86
C ARG A 400 -49.44 -2.58 2.19
N ALA A 401 -49.12 -3.61 2.97
CA ALA A 401 -50.08 -4.43 3.70
C ALA A 401 -50.16 -3.95 5.16
N PRO A 402 -51.13 -4.41 5.98
CA PRO A 402 -51.27 -3.94 7.37
C PRO A 402 -49.97 -3.99 8.19
N ASP A 403 -49.16 -5.05 8.02
CA ASP A 403 -47.94 -5.29 8.80
C ASP A 403 -46.64 -5.21 7.97
N GLU A 404 -46.71 -4.96 6.66
CA GLU A 404 -45.56 -5.05 5.74
C GLU A 404 -45.48 -3.81 4.85
N LEU A 405 -44.28 -3.28 4.63
CA LEU A 405 -44.02 -2.18 3.69
C LEU A 405 -42.86 -2.58 2.79
N GLN A 406 -43.16 -2.76 1.51
CA GLN A 406 -42.16 -3.12 0.51
C GLN A 406 -41.96 -1.97 -0.47
N ILE A 407 -40.74 -1.51 -0.63
CA ILE A 407 -40.32 -0.51 -1.62
C ILE A 407 -39.41 -1.20 -2.62
N VAL A 408 -39.72 -1.07 -3.90
CA VAL A 408 -38.99 -1.74 -4.99
C VAL A 408 -38.73 -0.75 -6.12
N VAL A 409 -37.46 -0.51 -6.44
CA VAL A 409 -37.02 0.38 -7.52
C VAL A 409 -36.56 -0.49 -8.70
N THR A 410 -37.25 -0.36 -9.83
CA THR A 410 -36.98 -1.16 -11.05
C THR A 410 -36.26 -0.38 -12.14
N GLU A 411 -36.33 0.94 -12.14
CA GLU A 411 -35.68 1.79 -13.16
C GLU A 411 -34.58 2.65 -12.54
N ALA A 412 -33.84 3.37 -13.37
CA ALA A 412 -32.71 4.15 -12.93
C ALA A 412 -33.10 5.20 -11.87
N ALA A 413 -32.29 5.32 -10.82
CA ALA A 413 -32.35 6.42 -9.88
C ALA A 413 -31.04 7.20 -9.87
N SER A 414 -31.14 8.48 -9.54
CA SER A 414 -29.97 9.33 -9.33
C SER A 414 -30.11 10.18 -8.09
N LEU A 415 -29.01 10.30 -7.35
CA LEU A 415 -28.87 11.20 -6.21
C LEU A 415 -27.74 12.20 -6.51
N SER A 416 -28.00 13.47 -6.26
CA SER A 416 -27.03 14.55 -6.36
C SER A 416 -26.97 15.33 -5.04
N ALA A 417 -25.85 15.30 -4.34
CA ALA A 417 -25.67 16.03 -3.10
C ALA A 417 -25.00 17.39 -3.32
N SER A 418 -25.26 18.35 -2.44
CA SER A 418 -24.60 19.68 -2.44
C SER A 418 -23.10 19.58 -2.17
N SER A 419 -22.65 18.49 -1.54
CA SER A 419 -21.22 18.15 -1.41
C SER A 419 -20.54 17.94 -2.76
N GLY A 420 -21.31 17.75 -3.84
CA GLY A 420 -20.85 17.40 -5.18
C GLY A 420 -20.86 15.90 -5.47
N LEU A 421 -21.32 15.06 -4.52
CA LEU A 421 -21.49 13.62 -4.72
C LEU A 421 -22.62 13.35 -5.70
N GLN A 422 -22.39 12.44 -6.63
CA GLN A 422 -23.34 11.93 -7.60
C GLN A 422 -23.39 10.41 -7.48
N ILE A 423 -24.57 9.83 -7.27
CA ILE A 423 -24.81 8.39 -7.28
C ILE A 423 -25.84 8.09 -8.35
N LYS A 424 -25.61 7.07 -9.16
CA LYS A 424 -26.61 6.52 -10.09
C LYS A 424 -26.69 5.02 -9.90
N GLY A 425 -27.90 4.50 -9.86
CA GLY A 425 -28.17 3.07 -9.83
C GLY A 425 -29.16 2.70 -10.90
N GLU A 426 -28.93 1.60 -11.60
CA GLU A 426 -29.80 1.09 -12.65
C GLU A 426 -29.84 -0.45 -12.65
N ALA A 427 -30.95 -1.02 -13.10
CA ALA A 427 -31.10 -2.47 -13.21
C ALA A 427 -30.27 -3.03 -14.37
N THR A 428 -29.59 -4.15 -14.13
CA THR A 428 -28.86 -4.92 -15.16
C THR A 428 -29.74 -5.96 -15.87
N GLY A 429 -31.01 -6.07 -15.48
CA GLY A 429 -31.98 -7.02 -16.01
C GLY A 429 -33.43 -6.64 -15.68
N SER A 430 -34.33 -7.62 -15.65
CA SER A 430 -35.75 -7.39 -15.33
C SER A 430 -36.07 -7.37 -13.83
N ALA A 431 -35.10 -7.73 -12.99
CA ALA A 431 -35.22 -7.69 -11.54
C ALA A 431 -35.04 -6.25 -11.02
N PRO A 432 -35.67 -5.88 -9.90
CA PRO A 432 -35.43 -4.60 -9.28
C PRO A 432 -33.98 -4.47 -8.79
N TRP A 433 -33.40 -3.29 -8.98
CA TRP A 433 -32.03 -3.03 -8.59
C TRP A 433 -31.90 -2.51 -7.16
N LEU A 434 -32.99 -2.06 -6.56
CA LEU A 434 -33.06 -1.76 -5.12
C LEU A 434 -34.41 -2.24 -4.58
N SER A 435 -34.38 -2.95 -3.46
CA SER A 435 -35.57 -3.33 -2.71
C SER A 435 -35.37 -3.23 -1.21
N TRP A 436 -36.42 -2.86 -0.50
CA TRP A 436 -36.46 -2.77 0.95
C TRP A 436 -37.84 -3.23 1.46
N ASP A 437 -37.89 -4.08 2.48
CA ASP A 437 -39.14 -4.67 3.02
C ASP A 437 -39.45 -4.27 4.47
N GLY A 438 -38.74 -3.27 5.00
CA GLY A 438 -38.83 -2.86 6.40
C GLY A 438 -37.63 -3.31 7.23
N ALA A 439 -36.99 -4.42 6.88
CA ALA A 439 -35.83 -4.96 7.60
C ALA A 439 -34.65 -5.25 6.65
N GLN A 440 -34.90 -5.95 5.56
CA GLN A 440 -33.90 -6.32 4.58
C GLN A 440 -33.78 -5.25 3.50
N THR A 441 -32.54 -4.98 3.10
CA THR A 441 -32.18 -4.13 1.96
C THR A 441 -31.43 -4.99 0.95
N ALA A 442 -31.83 -4.94 -0.31
CA ALA A 442 -31.11 -5.60 -1.40
C ALA A 442 -30.84 -4.62 -2.54
N VAL A 443 -29.62 -4.67 -3.10
CA VAL A 443 -29.18 -3.89 -4.25
C VAL A 443 -28.66 -4.86 -5.31
N ASN A 444 -29.27 -4.87 -6.50
CA ASN A 444 -28.98 -5.80 -7.60
C ASN A 444 -28.90 -5.05 -8.94
N GLY A 445 -27.80 -4.33 -9.18
CA GLY A 445 -27.69 -3.55 -10.41
C GLY A 445 -26.37 -2.80 -10.55
N HIS A 446 -26.26 -2.04 -11.64
CA HIS A 446 -25.09 -1.24 -11.94
C HIS A 446 -25.16 0.05 -11.13
N VAL A 447 -24.13 0.29 -10.30
CA VAL A 447 -24.04 1.44 -9.41
C VAL A 447 -22.77 2.22 -9.74
N THR A 448 -22.94 3.52 -10.00
CA THR A 448 -21.83 4.46 -10.18
C THR A 448 -21.88 5.55 -9.11
N LEU A 449 -20.71 5.92 -8.62
CA LEU A 449 -20.52 6.96 -7.62
C LEU A 449 -19.34 7.84 -8.02
N SER A 450 -19.50 9.17 -7.96
CA SER A 450 -18.42 10.11 -8.28
C SER A 450 -18.63 11.49 -7.66
N GLY A 451 -17.56 12.26 -7.49
CA GLY A 451 -17.65 13.65 -6.99
C GLY A 451 -17.70 13.74 -5.47
N GLY A 452 -17.80 14.96 -4.92
CA GLY A 452 -17.90 15.20 -3.48
C GLY A 452 -16.75 14.70 -2.61
N GLY A 453 -15.53 14.66 -3.18
CA GLY A 453 -14.34 14.13 -2.50
C GLY A 453 -14.21 12.60 -2.55
N PHE A 454 -15.16 11.91 -3.21
CA PHE A 454 -15.10 10.47 -3.42
C PHE A 454 -14.36 10.12 -4.72
N PRO A 455 -13.68 8.95 -4.74
CA PRO A 455 -13.16 8.39 -5.98
C PRO A 455 -14.32 8.02 -6.91
N LYS A 456 -14.03 7.93 -8.22
CA LYS A 456 -14.97 7.28 -9.13
C LYS A 456 -15.06 5.79 -8.78
N PHE A 457 -16.27 5.33 -8.52
CA PHE A 457 -16.61 3.94 -8.27
C PHE A 457 -17.68 3.52 -9.28
N ASP A 458 -17.54 2.34 -9.84
CA ASP A 458 -18.43 1.77 -10.86
C ASP A 458 -18.39 0.25 -10.70
N ALA A 459 -19.53 -0.38 -10.48
CA ALA A 459 -19.63 -1.83 -10.30
C ALA A 459 -21.05 -2.34 -10.55
N ILE A 460 -21.18 -3.60 -10.96
CA ILE A 460 -22.45 -4.34 -10.92
C ILE A 460 -22.54 -4.99 -9.53
N LEU A 461 -23.40 -4.46 -8.67
CA LEU A 461 -23.55 -4.89 -7.29
C LEU A 461 -24.67 -5.91 -7.11
N ASN A 462 -24.42 -6.90 -6.25
CA ASN A 462 -25.38 -7.81 -5.67
C ASN A 462 -25.17 -7.81 -4.15
N PHE A 463 -25.83 -6.88 -3.47
CA PHE A 463 -25.69 -6.64 -2.05
C PHE A 463 -27.00 -6.96 -1.33
N SER A 464 -26.91 -7.59 -0.16
CA SER A 464 -28.05 -7.75 0.74
C SER A 464 -27.62 -7.59 2.18
N ALA A 465 -28.40 -6.83 2.95
CA ALA A 465 -28.17 -6.58 4.37
C ALA A 465 -29.49 -6.55 5.14
N ASP A 466 -29.42 -6.83 6.43
CA ASP A 466 -30.52 -6.73 7.38
C ASP A 466 -30.03 -6.09 8.70
N PRO A 467 -30.84 -5.95 9.76
CA PRO A 467 -30.40 -5.32 11.01
C PRO A 467 -29.21 -5.99 11.71
N SER A 468 -28.88 -7.24 11.36
CA SER A 468 -27.74 -7.99 11.91
C SER A 468 -26.42 -7.71 11.18
N GLY A 469 -26.47 -7.22 9.93
CA GLY A 469 -25.28 -6.95 9.15
C GLY A 469 -25.44 -7.12 7.64
N ILE A 470 -24.30 -7.15 6.94
CA ILE A 470 -24.23 -7.49 5.52
C ILE A 470 -24.29 -9.02 5.41
N ASN A 471 -25.32 -9.54 4.74
CA ASN A 471 -25.47 -10.96 4.47
C ASN A 471 -24.67 -11.39 3.24
N ARG A 472 -24.64 -10.51 2.22
CA ARG A 472 -23.93 -10.74 0.95
C ARG A 472 -23.45 -9.43 0.35
N LEU A 473 -22.26 -9.44 -0.24
CA LEU A 473 -21.75 -8.38 -1.10
C LEU A 473 -21.02 -9.00 -2.29
N GLY A 474 -21.72 -9.11 -3.42
CA GLY A 474 -21.15 -9.39 -4.73
C GLY A 474 -20.91 -8.08 -5.49
N ALA A 475 -19.79 -7.97 -6.17
CA ALA A 475 -19.51 -6.92 -7.13
C ALA A 475 -18.76 -7.50 -8.35
N GLU A 476 -19.33 -7.30 -9.53
CA GLU A 476 -18.70 -7.64 -10.81
C GLU A 476 -18.23 -6.37 -11.52
N ALA A 477 -17.14 -6.51 -12.30
CA ALA A 477 -16.54 -5.42 -13.06
C ALA A 477 -16.26 -4.15 -12.23
N LEU A 478 -15.93 -4.32 -10.94
CA LEU A 478 -15.69 -3.22 -10.01
C LEU A 478 -14.46 -2.42 -10.43
N THR A 479 -14.64 -1.12 -10.65
CA THR A 479 -13.57 -0.15 -10.81
C THR A 479 -13.63 0.90 -9.71
N LEU A 480 -12.51 1.09 -9.03
CA LEU A 480 -12.28 2.11 -8.02
C LEU A 480 -11.07 2.93 -8.47
N ALA A 481 -11.32 4.16 -8.90
CA ALA A 481 -10.27 5.11 -9.22
C ALA A 481 -9.40 5.40 -7.98
N PRO A 482 -8.13 5.83 -8.16
CA PRO A 482 -7.23 6.13 -7.04
C PRO A 482 -7.88 7.03 -5.98
N TRP A 483 -8.05 6.49 -4.79
CA TRP A 483 -8.69 7.13 -3.65
C TRP A 483 -7.66 7.44 -2.57
N ARG A 484 -7.33 8.71 -2.42
CA ARG A 484 -6.41 9.20 -1.41
C ARG A 484 -7.15 9.51 -0.09
N ALA A 485 -6.69 8.93 1.01
CA ALA A 485 -7.07 9.28 2.36
C ALA A 485 -5.82 9.28 3.25
N GLY A 486 -5.58 10.38 3.97
CA GLY A 486 -4.31 10.58 4.68
C GLY A 486 -3.13 10.67 3.69
N ASP A 487 -2.05 9.95 3.98
CA ASP A 487 -0.88 9.79 3.13
C ASP A 487 -0.99 8.62 2.13
N ARG A 488 -2.06 7.81 2.24
CA ARG A 488 -2.28 6.57 1.47
C ARG A 488 -3.28 6.75 0.34
N THR A 489 -3.09 5.97 -0.72
CA THR A 489 -3.97 5.90 -1.88
C THR A 489 -4.28 4.44 -2.19
N ILE A 490 -5.56 4.10 -2.35
CA ILE A 490 -6.00 2.76 -2.80
C ILE A 490 -6.69 2.84 -4.15
N SER A 491 -6.65 1.76 -4.93
CA SER A 491 -7.40 1.62 -6.18
C SER A 491 -7.75 0.16 -6.40
N ALA A 492 -8.77 -0.11 -7.21
CA ALA A 492 -9.13 -1.48 -7.55
C ALA A 492 -9.70 -1.56 -8.97
N LYS A 493 -9.41 -2.66 -9.64
CA LYS A 493 -10.05 -3.11 -10.87
C LYS A 493 -10.28 -4.61 -10.72
N LEU A 494 -11.45 -4.98 -10.22
CA LEU A 494 -11.79 -6.36 -9.87
C LEU A 494 -12.80 -6.90 -10.87
N ASP A 495 -12.55 -8.11 -11.36
CA ASP A 495 -13.54 -8.82 -12.16
C ASP A 495 -14.65 -9.37 -11.26
N VAL A 496 -14.27 -9.84 -10.06
CA VAL A 496 -15.18 -10.38 -9.04
C VAL A 496 -14.71 -9.94 -7.65
N LEU A 497 -15.66 -9.49 -6.83
CA LEU A 497 -15.58 -9.41 -5.38
C LEU A 497 -16.83 -10.11 -4.84
N GLU A 498 -16.69 -11.15 -4.03
CA GLU A 498 -17.81 -11.85 -3.44
C GLU A 498 -17.56 -12.03 -1.94
N TYR A 499 -18.43 -11.47 -1.12
CA TYR A 499 -18.49 -11.68 0.32
C TYR A 499 -19.80 -12.38 0.67
N GLN A 500 -19.70 -13.43 1.47
CA GLN A 500 -20.86 -14.16 1.98
C GLN A 500 -20.70 -14.34 3.49
N HIS A 501 -21.72 -13.91 4.23
CA HIS A 501 -21.87 -14.19 5.65
C HIS A 501 -22.68 -15.48 5.82
N SER A 502 -22.29 -16.32 6.78
CA SER A 502 -23.00 -17.55 7.14
C SER A 502 -22.98 -17.72 8.65
N GLU A 503 -24.13 -18.08 9.24
CA GLU A 503 -24.19 -18.41 10.66
C GLU A 503 -23.43 -19.70 11.01
N THR A 504 -23.23 -20.58 10.03
CA THR A 504 -22.69 -21.93 10.23
C THR A 504 -21.30 -22.14 9.65
N GLN A 505 -20.84 -21.23 8.79
CA GLN A 505 -19.54 -21.28 8.12
C GLN A 505 -18.76 -20.00 8.39
N ALA A 506 -17.45 -20.06 8.24
CA ALA A 506 -16.63 -18.86 8.27
C ALA A 506 -17.03 -17.90 7.14
N ASP A 507 -16.97 -16.60 7.41
CA ASP A 507 -17.11 -15.58 6.37
C ASP A 507 -15.99 -15.74 5.34
N ILE A 508 -16.36 -15.65 4.06
CA ILE A 508 -15.43 -15.77 2.93
C ILE A 508 -15.52 -14.50 2.07
N ILE A 509 -14.37 -13.99 1.64
CA ILE A 509 -14.22 -12.96 0.63
C ILE A 509 -13.40 -13.55 -0.52
N ASP A 510 -14.00 -13.69 -1.69
CA ASP A 510 -13.31 -14.00 -2.94
C ASP A 510 -13.05 -12.70 -3.71
N LEU A 511 -11.81 -12.50 -4.16
CA LEU A 511 -11.37 -11.32 -4.90
C LEU A 511 -10.55 -11.75 -6.11
N ARG A 512 -11.00 -11.38 -7.31
CA ARG A 512 -10.29 -11.59 -8.57
C ARG A 512 -10.04 -10.26 -9.25
N GLY A 513 -8.78 -10.03 -9.62
CA GLY A 513 -8.36 -8.88 -10.42
C GLY A 513 -7.21 -8.15 -9.76
N LYS A 514 -7.19 -6.82 -9.89
CA LYS A 514 -6.07 -5.97 -9.52
C LYS A 514 -6.44 -5.00 -8.40
N VAL A 515 -5.68 -5.03 -7.31
CA VAL A 515 -5.71 -4.00 -6.26
C VAL A 515 -4.46 -3.15 -6.33
N GLY A 516 -4.57 -1.87 -6.02
CA GLY A 516 -3.46 -0.92 -6.01
C GLY A 516 -3.34 -0.18 -4.68
N PHE A 517 -2.10 0.08 -4.27
CA PHE A 517 -1.72 0.78 -3.05
C PHE A 517 -0.55 1.72 -3.32
N ALA A 518 -0.56 2.90 -2.69
CA ALA A 518 0.57 3.81 -2.60
C ALA A 518 0.51 4.56 -1.26
N GLY A 519 1.66 4.90 -0.69
CA GLY A 519 1.78 5.54 0.63
C GLY A 519 2.62 4.73 1.61
N ASP A 520 2.70 5.20 2.86
CA ASP A 520 3.45 4.50 3.91
C ASP A 520 2.67 3.32 4.47
N ALA A 521 3.34 2.17 4.56
CA ALA A 521 2.89 1.02 5.33
C ALA A 521 4.02 0.62 6.30
N ALA A 522 3.91 1.09 7.54
CA ALA A 522 4.77 0.71 8.66
C ALA A 522 6.28 0.96 8.42
N GLY A 523 6.63 2.13 7.87
CA GLY A 523 8.02 2.54 7.62
C GLY A 523 8.58 2.11 6.26
N VAL A 524 7.77 1.42 5.45
CA VAL A 524 8.04 1.17 4.03
C VAL A 524 7.10 2.06 3.21
N THR A 525 7.67 2.96 2.43
CA THR A 525 6.89 3.81 1.53
C THR A 525 6.77 3.14 0.17
N PHE A 526 5.54 2.81 -0.21
CA PHE A 526 5.22 2.28 -1.52
C PHE A 526 4.88 3.44 -2.45
N GLU A 527 5.58 3.53 -3.59
CA GLU A 527 5.02 4.25 -4.73
C GLU A 527 3.85 3.44 -5.31
N THR A 528 3.31 3.88 -6.45
CA THR A 528 2.18 3.19 -7.08
C THR A 528 2.49 1.71 -7.30
N SER A 529 1.87 0.87 -6.47
CA SER A 529 2.08 -0.57 -6.42
C SER A 529 0.76 -1.28 -6.61
N SER A 530 0.80 -2.47 -7.20
CA SER A 530 -0.40 -3.24 -7.47
C SER A 530 -0.15 -4.73 -7.38
N LEU A 531 -1.13 -5.44 -6.86
CA LEU A 531 -1.17 -6.89 -6.78
C LEU A 531 -2.35 -7.37 -7.60
N GLU A 532 -2.10 -8.31 -8.51
CA GLU A 532 -3.09 -8.86 -9.42
C GLU A 532 -3.14 -10.38 -9.28
N GLY A 533 -4.32 -10.94 -9.01
CA GLY A 533 -4.51 -12.39 -8.86
C GLY A 533 -5.86 -12.78 -8.28
N ASP A 534 -6.03 -14.08 -8.04
CA ASP A 534 -7.23 -14.68 -7.45
C ASP A 534 -6.95 -15.00 -5.98
N LEU A 535 -7.60 -14.24 -5.10
CA LEU A 535 -7.39 -14.27 -3.66
C LEU A 535 -8.68 -14.67 -2.94
N ARG A 536 -8.55 -15.49 -1.91
CA ARG A 536 -9.62 -15.84 -0.98
C ARG A 536 -9.22 -15.44 0.44
N ALA A 537 -9.97 -14.57 1.08
CA ALA A 537 -9.85 -14.30 2.50
C ALA A 537 -10.93 -15.09 3.27
N GLU A 538 -10.54 -15.90 4.25
CA GLU A 538 -11.44 -16.68 5.09
C GLU A 538 -11.30 -16.20 6.55
N LYS A 539 -12.44 -15.97 7.22
CA LYS A 539 -12.47 -15.49 8.59
C LYS A 539 -12.17 -16.64 9.57
N GLN A 540 -11.09 -16.49 10.32
CA GLN A 540 -10.71 -17.36 11.43
C GLN A 540 -10.93 -16.66 12.79
N PRO A 541 -10.89 -17.41 13.92
CA PRO A 541 -11.04 -16.82 15.26
C PRO A 541 -10.03 -15.69 15.55
N GLU A 542 -8.80 -15.82 15.05
CA GLU A 542 -7.72 -14.85 15.28
C GLU A 542 -7.67 -13.71 14.24
N GLY A 543 -8.38 -13.82 13.12
CA GLY A 543 -8.35 -12.81 12.05
C GLY A 543 -8.68 -13.37 10.67
N TRP A 544 -8.30 -12.67 9.60
CA TRP A 544 -8.53 -13.12 8.23
C TRP A 544 -7.31 -13.86 7.68
N GLN A 545 -7.49 -15.08 7.19
CA GLN A 545 -6.47 -15.81 6.43
C GLN A 545 -6.63 -15.51 4.95
N LEU A 546 -5.56 -15.04 4.29
CA LEU A 546 -5.50 -14.79 2.86
C LEU A 546 -4.84 -15.97 2.14
N SER A 547 -5.55 -16.59 1.20
CA SER A 547 -5.11 -17.75 0.41
C SER A 547 -5.23 -17.46 -1.08
N ALA A 548 -4.49 -18.18 -1.91
CA ALA A 548 -4.73 -18.17 -3.35
C ALA A 548 -5.86 -19.12 -3.71
N VAL A 549 -6.66 -18.74 -4.70
CA VAL A 549 -7.58 -19.68 -5.35
C VAL A 549 -6.76 -20.63 -6.23
N ASP A 550 -6.99 -21.94 -6.10
CA ASP A 550 -6.28 -23.01 -6.82
C ASP A 550 -4.73 -22.94 -6.75
N GLY A 551 -4.18 -22.26 -5.74
CA GLY A 551 -2.73 -22.11 -5.55
C GLY A 551 -2.05 -21.19 -6.57
N THR A 552 -2.78 -20.35 -7.29
CA THR A 552 -2.22 -19.43 -8.29
C THR A 552 -1.28 -18.38 -7.67
N CYS A 553 -0.27 -17.96 -8.42
CA CYS A 553 0.60 -16.85 -8.01
C CYS A 553 -0.07 -15.50 -8.31
N ALA A 554 0.21 -14.49 -7.48
CA ALA A 554 -0.22 -13.11 -7.70
C ALA A 554 0.90 -12.28 -8.33
N ALA A 555 0.60 -11.51 -9.37
CA ALA A 555 1.54 -10.61 -10.01
C ALA A 555 1.64 -9.29 -9.23
N TRP A 556 2.81 -9.04 -8.64
CA TRP A 556 3.14 -7.78 -7.98
C TRP A 556 3.90 -6.87 -8.95
N ARG A 557 3.38 -5.66 -9.17
CA ARG A 557 4.06 -4.62 -9.95
C ARG A 557 4.15 -3.35 -9.12
N SER A 558 5.34 -2.77 -9.01
CA SER A 558 5.58 -1.53 -8.28
C SER A 558 6.32 -0.52 -9.14
N GLN A 559 5.97 0.76 -9.03
CA GLN A 559 6.76 1.87 -9.60
C GLN A 559 7.96 2.24 -8.72
N GLY A 560 7.98 1.76 -7.48
CA GLY A 560 9.08 2.02 -6.56
C GLY A 560 8.68 1.70 -5.12
N LEU A 561 9.69 1.36 -4.32
CA LEU A 561 9.53 1.07 -2.91
C LEU A 561 10.76 1.62 -2.19
N SER A 562 10.56 2.40 -1.13
CA SER A 562 11.67 2.97 -0.36
C SER A 562 11.59 2.60 1.11
N PHE A 563 12.74 2.22 1.67
CA PHE A 563 12.94 1.95 3.09
C PHE A 563 14.32 2.45 3.51
N GLY A 564 14.35 3.43 4.42
CA GLY A 564 15.61 4.09 4.82
C GLY A 564 16.27 4.83 3.65
N ALA A 565 17.56 4.59 3.43
CA ALA A 565 18.32 5.11 2.29
C ALA A 565 18.27 4.21 1.03
N ILE A 566 17.50 3.12 1.05
CA ILE A 566 17.38 2.20 -0.10
C ILE A 566 16.07 2.50 -0.82
N ARG A 567 16.16 2.71 -2.14
CA ARG A 567 15.02 2.88 -3.03
C ARG A 567 15.07 1.82 -4.13
N LEU A 568 14.12 0.91 -4.13
CA LEU A 568 13.86 0.06 -5.28
C LEU A 568 13.11 0.89 -6.32
N THR A 569 13.58 0.83 -7.57
CA THR A 569 12.91 1.50 -8.70
C THR A 569 11.89 0.53 -9.33
N PRO A 570 11.20 0.85 -10.44
CA PRO A 570 10.12 0.00 -10.93
C PRO A 570 10.51 -1.47 -11.11
N PHE A 571 9.75 -2.38 -10.50
CA PHE A 571 9.98 -3.83 -10.58
C PHE A 571 8.67 -4.62 -10.71
N ALA A 572 8.80 -5.87 -11.14
CA ALA A 572 7.71 -6.83 -11.19
C ALA A 572 8.16 -8.18 -10.63
N ALA A 573 7.30 -8.83 -9.86
CA ALA A 573 7.54 -10.12 -9.24
C ALA A 573 6.26 -10.96 -9.26
N ASN A 574 6.39 -12.28 -9.40
CA ASN A 574 5.29 -13.20 -9.15
C ASN A 574 5.41 -13.70 -7.70
N VAL A 575 4.39 -13.46 -6.90
CA VAL A 575 4.31 -13.89 -5.52
C VAL A 575 3.50 -15.18 -5.47
N CYS A 576 4.15 -16.31 -5.30
CA CYS A 576 3.50 -17.61 -5.22
C CYS A 576 3.35 -18.03 -3.75
N PRO A 577 2.16 -18.43 -3.29
CA PRO A 577 1.93 -18.75 -1.88
C PRO A 577 2.63 -20.06 -1.48
N VAL A 578 3.00 -20.19 -0.21
CA VAL A 578 3.47 -21.46 0.35
C VAL A 578 2.28 -22.23 0.91
N LYS A 579 2.09 -23.49 0.47
CA LYS A 579 0.92 -24.32 0.83
C LYS A 579 -0.43 -23.67 0.49
N GLY A 580 -0.48 -22.81 -0.52
CA GLY A 580 -1.71 -22.12 -0.96
C GLY A 580 -2.13 -20.91 -0.11
N VAL A 581 -1.37 -20.57 0.95
CA VAL A 581 -1.68 -19.45 1.85
C VAL A 581 -0.67 -18.31 1.64
N PHE A 582 -1.17 -17.09 1.46
CA PHE A 582 -0.36 -15.87 1.38
C PHE A 582 -0.14 -15.24 2.76
N ALA A 583 -1.18 -15.22 3.59
CA ALA A 583 -1.13 -14.62 4.92
C ALA A 583 -2.04 -15.38 5.89
N THR A 584 -1.57 -15.63 7.10
CA THR A 584 -2.34 -16.13 8.23
C THR A 584 -2.42 -15.04 9.31
N PRO A 585 -3.56 -14.93 10.01
CA PRO A 585 -3.65 -14.05 11.18
C PRO A 585 -2.83 -14.60 12.35
N GLY A 586 -2.30 -13.72 13.18
CA GLY A 586 -1.66 -14.01 14.47
C GLY A 586 -2.01 -12.94 15.51
N GLN A 587 -1.47 -13.06 16.73
CA GLN A 587 -1.88 -12.25 17.90
C GLN A 587 -1.93 -10.72 17.67
N ASP A 588 -1.05 -10.16 16.82
CA ASP A 588 -0.93 -8.71 16.60
C ASP A 588 -0.77 -8.30 15.12
N GLY A 589 -1.01 -9.21 14.16
CA GLY A 589 -0.79 -8.92 12.74
C GLY A 589 -0.95 -10.14 11.82
N LEU A 590 -0.61 -9.97 10.55
CA LEU A 590 -0.54 -11.03 9.56
C LEU A 590 0.89 -11.56 9.46
N SER A 591 1.04 -12.84 9.16
CA SER A 591 2.31 -13.44 8.77
C SER A 591 2.13 -14.32 7.55
N GLY A 592 3.16 -14.52 6.75
CA GLY A 592 3.04 -15.28 5.52
C GLY A 592 4.36 -15.70 4.93
N ALA A 593 4.29 -16.60 3.96
CA ALA A 593 5.44 -17.09 3.23
C ALA A 593 5.13 -17.18 1.74
N ALA A 594 6.09 -16.79 0.91
CA ALA A 594 5.94 -16.82 -0.54
C ALA A 594 7.22 -17.23 -1.26
N ARG A 595 7.06 -17.88 -2.40
CA ARG A 595 8.12 -18.12 -3.38
C ARG A 595 8.04 -17.02 -4.43
N LEU A 596 9.15 -16.32 -4.65
CA LEU A 596 9.27 -15.27 -5.66
C LEU A 596 9.93 -15.79 -6.95
N GLY A 597 10.65 -16.91 -6.87
CA GLY A 597 11.37 -17.48 -8.01
C GLY A 597 12.60 -16.64 -8.37
N ASP A 598 12.90 -16.55 -9.66
CA ASP A 598 13.98 -15.68 -10.13
C ASP A 598 13.51 -14.23 -10.14
N LEU A 599 14.25 -13.36 -9.47
CA LEU A 599 13.83 -11.98 -9.18
C LEU A 599 14.96 -11.01 -9.47
N LYS A 600 14.63 -9.90 -10.14
CA LYS A 600 15.55 -8.78 -10.39
C LYS A 600 14.96 -7.52 -9.79
N LEU A 601 15.70 -6.90 -8.86
CA LEU A 601 15.32 -5.67 -8.18
C LEU A 601 16.37 -4.60 -8.46
N PRO A 602 16.10 -3.65 -9.37
CA PRO A 602 16.96 -2.50 -9.53
C PRO A 602 16.84 -1.59 -8.30
N LEU A 603 17.97 -1.08 -7.82
CA LEU A 603 18.04 -0.31 -6.59
C LEU A 603 18.89 0.97 -6.75
N GLU A 604 18.49 2.01 -6.05
CA GLU A 604 19.18 3.28 -5.89
C GLU A 604 19.61 3.43 -4.43
N LEU A 605 20.85 3.87 -4.23
CA LEU A 605 21.47 4.17 -2.94
C LEU A 605 21.88 5.65 -2.92
N SER A 606 22.15 6.20 -1.75
CA SER A 606 22.69 7.57 -1.63
C SER A 606 24.06 7.74 -2.32
N SER A 607 24.85 6.67 -2.42
CA SER A 607 26.22 6.67 -2.97
C SER A 607 26.34 6.06 -4.37
N GLY A 608 25.24 5.64 -4.99
CA GLY A 608 25.23 4.98 -6.29
C GLY A 608 23.97 4.17 -6.56
N GLY A 609 24.09 3.04 -7.26
CA GLY A 609 22.94 2.19 -7.57
C GLY A 609 23.36 0.77 -7.92
N GLY A 610 22.43 -0.03 -8.41
CA GLY A 610 22.73 -1.39 -8.84
C GLY A 610 21.49 -2.22 -9.09
N GLU A 611 21.69 -3.54 -9.11
CA GLU A 611 20.62 -4.52 -9.23
C GLU A 611 20.85 -5.63 -8.21
N LEU A 612 19.79 -6.13 -7.58
CA LEU A 612 19.80 -7.40 -6.85
C LEU A 612 19.17 -8.45 -7.74
N VAL A 613 19.93 -9.46 -8.12
CA VAL A 613 19.47 -10.59 -8.93
C VAL A 613 19.47 -11.83 -8.05
N PHE A 614 18.30 -12.39 -7.80
CA PHE A 614 18.13 -13.60 -6.99
C PHE A 614 17.69 -14.77 -7.87
N SER A 615 18.16 -15.97 -7.53
CA SER A 615 17.61 -17.22 -8.06
C SER A 615 16.81 -17.96 -7.00
N ASN A 616 15.64 -18.47 -7.40
CA ASN A 616 14.75 -19.25 -6.52
C ASN A 616 14.48 -18.60 -5.14
N ALA A 617 14.23 -17.28 -5.14
CA ALA A 617 13.99 -16.50 -3.95
C ALA A 617 12.70 -16.93 -3.23
N ARG A 618 12.77 -16.94 -1.90
CA ARG A 618 11.67 -17.20 -0.97
C ARG A 618 11.66 -16.11 0.07
N MET A 619 10.49 -15.72 0.53
CA MET A 619 10.32 -14.74 1.59
C MET A 619 9.34 -15.26 2.64
N ASP A 620 9.64 -14.98 3.90
CA ASP A 620 8.73 -15.07 5.03
C ASP A 620 8.56 -13.65 5.57
N TRP A 621 7.34 -13.27 5.94
CA TRP A 621 7.05 -11.91 6.41
C TRP A 621 6.05 -11.91 7.56
N GLU A 622 6.09 -10.86 8.37
CA GLU A 622 5.19 -10.59 9.47
C GLU A 622 4.88 -9.09 9.55
N SER A 623 3.66 -8.75 9.97
CA SER A 623 3.17 -7.37 10.06
C SER A 623 2.88 -6.90 11.49
N ALA A 624 3.28 -7.68 12.50
CA ALA A 624 3.00 -7.38 13.90
C ALA A 624 3.93 -6.28 14.41
N GLY A 625 3.38 -5.10 14.75
CA GLY A 625 4.15 -3.95 15.25
C GLY A 625 5.12 -3.30 14.23
N GLY A 626 5.03 -3.66 12.96
CA GLY A 626 5.96 -3.27 11.89
C GLY A 626 5.94 -4.28 10.74
N ILE A 627 6.73 -4.07 9.69
CA ILE A 627 6.99 -5.10 8.67
C ILE A 627 8.34 -5.74 8.97
N SER A 628 8.36 -7.06 9.17
CA SER A 628 9.58 -7.85 9.22
C SER A 628 9.53 -8.88 8.10
N LEU A 629 10.61 -8.98 7.34
CA LEU A 629 10.76 -9.82 6.17
C LEU A 629 12.10 -10.55 6.28
N SER A 630 12.07 -11.87 6.16
CA SER A 630 13.25 -12.68 5.94
C SER A 630 13.19 -13.27 4.55
N ALA A 631 14.28 -13.22 3.81
CA ALA A 631 14.36 -13.78 2.47
C ALA A 631 15.52 -14.76 2.35
N THR A 632 15.32 -15.80 1.56
CA THR A 632 16.38 -16.74 1.20
C THR A 632 16.44 -16.90 -0.31
N ALA A 633 17.63 -17.07 -0.87
CA ALA A 633 17.83 -17.37 -2.28
C ALA A 633 18.96 -18.39 -2.44
N ASP A 634 18.89 -19.20 -3.49
CA ASP A 634 19.93 -20.21 -3.74
C ASP A 634 21.24 -19.53 -4.16
N HIS A 635 21.12 -18.44 -4.91
CA HIS A 635 22.23 -17.59 -5.36
C HIS A 635 21.76 -16.13 -5.51
N VAL A 636 22.67 -15.19 -5.26
CA VAL A 636 22.47 -13.75 -5.46
C VAL A 636 23.64 -13.12 -6.21
N SER A 637 23.34 -12.22 -7.14
CA SER A 637 24.30 -11.34 -7.79
C SER A 637 23.92 -9.89 -7.53
N MET A 638 24.89 -9.09 -7.10
CA MET A 638 24.73 -7.69 -6.75
C MET A 638 25.78 -6.85 -7.51
N PRO A 639 25.55 -6.58 -8.80
CA PRO A 639 26.34 -5.59 -9.53
C PRO A 639 25.97 -4.18 -9.04
N LEU A 640 26.86 -3.60 -8.23
CA LEU A 640 26.71 -2.27 -7.66
C LEU A 640 27.63 -1.27 -8.36
N THR A 641 27.16 -0.03 -8.45
CA THR A 641 27.94 1.15 -8.82
C THR A 641 28.09 2.04 -7.59
N VAL A 642 29.32 2.50 -7.35
CA VAL A 642 29.62 3.46 -6.29
C VAL A 642 30.45 4.58 -6.91
N GLY A 643 29.84 5.75 -7.08
CA GLY A 643 30.40 6.81 -7.93
C GLY A 643 30.64 6.34 -9.38
N SER A 644 31.88 6.44 -9.86
CA SER A 644 32.30 5.96 -11.20
C SER A 644 32.83 4.52 -11.21
N ASN A 645 32.78 3.82 -10.07
CA ASN A 645 33.39 2.50 -9.89
C ASN A 645 32.35 1.41 -9.72
N THR A 646 32.77 0.16 -9.91
CA THR A 646 31.90 -1.02 -9.81
C THR A 646 32.35 -1.95 -8.68
N LEU A 647 31.36 -2.55 -8.02
CA LEU A 647 31.53 -3.62 -7.06
C LEU A 647 30.53 -4.72 -7.41
N GLY A 648 31.03 -5.89 -7.80
CA GLY A 648 30.22 -7.08 -7.96
C GLY A 648 30.33 -7.94 -6.71
N ILE A 649 29.20 -8.31 -6.11
CA ILE A 649 29.13 -9.32 -5.06
C ILE A 649 28.26 -10.45 -5.57
N GLU A 650 28.84 -11.62 -5.75
CA GLU A 650 28.14 -12.81 -6.23
C GLU A 650 28.28 -13.91 -5.19
N GLY A 651 27.20 -14.50 -4.70
CA GLY A 651 27.28 -15.48 -3.64
C GLY A 651 26.10 -16.42 -3.50
N ASP A 652 26.36 -17.56 -2.87
CA ASP A 652 25.38 -18.63 -2.71
C ASP A 652 24.68 -18.60 -1.35
N LYS A 653 23.51 -19.24 -1.27
CA LYS A 653 22.74 -19.48 -0.03
C LYS A 653 22.46 -18.19 0.76
N LEU A 654 21.98 -17.16 0.07
CA LEU A 654 21.59 -15.91 0.70
C LEU A 654 20.55 -16.15 1.79
N ARG A 655 20.78 -15.52 2.95
CA ARG A 655 19.76 -15.26 3.97
C ARG A 655 19.77 -13.77 4.28
N MET A 656 18.64 -13.10 4.04
CA MET A 656 18.46 -11.67 4.24
C MET A 656 17.36 -11.44 5.28
N GLY A 657 17.48 -10.38 6.07
CA GLY A 657 16.44 -9.90 6.96
C GLY A 657 16.27 -8.38 6.82
N VAL A 658 15.02 -7.93 6.75
CA VAL A 658 14.62 -6.52 6.74
C VAL A 658 13.54 -6.34 7.79
N ALA A 659 13.70 -5.40 8.71
CA ALA A 659 12.67 -5.06 9.67
C ALA A 659 12.46 -3.55 9.72
N ALA A 660 11.25 -3.10 9.38
CA ALA A 660 10.82 -1.72 9.40
C ALA A 660 9.73 -1.52 10.46
N ARG A 661 9.88 -0.47 11.26
CA ARG A 661 8.88 -0.04 12.24
C ARG A 661 8.67 1.46 12.10
N GLN A 662 7.51 1.92 12.54
CA GLN A 662 7.19 3.33 12.48
C GLN A 662 8.16 4.13 13.35
N ASN A 663 8.75 5.19 12.79
CA ASN A 663 9.73 6.07 13.45
C ASN A 663 11.07 5.43 13.86
N GLU A 664 11.40 4.25 13.33
CA GLU A 664 12.71 3.61 13.53
C GLU A 664 13.44 3.44 12.18
N ALA A 665 14.78 3.44 12.19
CA ALA A 665 15.55 3.14 10.99
C ALA A 665 15.43 1.64 10.65
N PRO A 666 15.10 1.25 9.40
CA PRO A 666 14.98 -0.15 9.02
C PRO A 666 16.24 -0.95 9.32
N ALA A 667 16.10 -2.03 10.07
CA ALA A 667 17.18 -2.98 10.33
C ALA A 667 17.39 -3.88 9.10
N LEU A 668 18.64 -4.19 8.81
CA LEU A 668 19.08 -4.97 7.67
C LEU A 668 20.08 -6.04 8.10
N SER A 669 19.94 -7.24 7.58
CA SER A 669 20.95 -8.28 7.69
C SER A 669 21.07 -9.07 6.39
N ALA A 670 22.27 -9.53 6.08
CA ALA A 670 22.55 -10.40 4.96
C ALA A 670 23.64 -11.41 5.35
N ARG A 671 23.47 -12.68 4.98
CA ARG A 671 24.45 -13.75 5.16
C ARG A 671 24.56 -14.51 3.85
N LEU A 672 25.79 -14.69 3.37
CA LEU A 672 26.16 -15.42 2.16
C LEU A 672 27.13 -16.54 2.51
N GLY A 673 27.07 -17.63 1.74
CA GLY A 673 28.09 -18.68 1.72
C GLY A 673 29.31 -18.25 0.90
N GLU A 674 29.77 -19.14 0.02
CA GLU A 674 30.84 -18.80 -0.91
C GLU A 674 30.46 -17.54 -1.70
N THR A 675 31.36 -16.56 -1.71
CA THR A 675 31.13 -15.23 -2.27
C THR A 675 32.33 -14.82 -3.11
N ASP A 676 32.10 -14.35 -4.32
CA ASP A 676 33.08 -13.70 -5.20
C ASP A 676 32.91 -12.18 -5.14
N PHE A 677 34.02 -11.46 -5.02
CA PHE A 677 34.09 -10.01 -5.05
C PHE A 677 34.83 -9.57 -6.30
N SER A 678 34.16 -8.77 -7.13
CA SER A 678 34.68 -8.30 -8.42
C SER A 678 34.42 -6.81 -8.63
N GLY A 679 34.81 -6.28 -9.79
CA GLY A 679 34.64 -4.87 -10.15
C GLY A 679 35.89 -4.02 -9.92
N SER A 680 35.84 -2.75 -10.30
CA SER A 680 37.00 -1.86 -10.25
C SER A 680 37.47 -1.53 -8.83
N LEU A 681 36.64 -1.77 -7.81
CA LEU A 681 37.00 -1.58 -6.39
C LEU A 681 37.82 -2.73 -5.79
N ILE A 682 37.95 -3.87 -6.48
CA ILE A 682 38.64 -5.06 -5.98
C ILE A 682 39.93 -5.26 -6.81
N PRO A 683 41.11 -4.82 -6.33
CA PRO A 683 42.38 -4.87 -7.09
C PRO A 683 43.07 -6.25 -7.04
N ALA A 684 42.32 -7.32 -6.76
CA ALA A 684 42.78 -8.70 -6.61
C ALA A 684 41.65 -9.66 -7.01
N LYS A 685 41.93 -10.95 -7.23
CA LYS A 685 40.87 -11.97 -7.28
C LYS A 685 40.54 -12.34 -5.84
N VAL A 686 39.35 -11.97 -5.37
CA VAL A 686 38.96 -12.12 -3.97
C VAL A 686 37.69 -12.95 -3.86
N THR A 687 37.78 -14.05 -3.13
CA THR A 687 36.62 -14.88 -2.77
C THR A 687 36.55 -15.02 -1.26
N ALA A 688 35.38 -15.23 -0.67
CA ALA A 688 35.20 -15.58 0.75
C ALA A 688 34.40 -16.87 0.88
N GLY A 689 34.64 -17.63 1.95
CA GLY A 689 33.83 -18.80 2.29
C GLY A 689 32.49 -18.45 2.93
N SER A 690 32.43 -17.30 3.60
CA SER A 690 31.19 -16.68 4.09
C SER A 690 31.34 -15.18 4.16
N PHE A 691 30.23 -14.47 3.97
CA PHE A 691 30.12 -13.03 4.17
C PHE A 691 28.84 -12.71 4.95
N SER A 692 28.92 -11.79 5.90
CA SER A 692 27.74 -11.29 6.61
C SER A 692 27.77 -9.79 6.79
N PHE A 693 26.58 -9.20 6.80
CA PHE A 693 26.30 -7.82 7.12
C PHE A 693 25.14 -7.78 8.12
N ASP A 694 25.27 -6.98 9.19
CA ASP A 694 24.18 -6.70 10.13
C ASP A 694 24.21 -5.20 10.47
N GLY A 695 23.11 -4.48 10.25
CA GLY A 695 23.08 -3.02 10.33
C GLY A 695 21.70 -2.39 10.20
N VAL A 696 21.67 -1.10 9.86
CA VAL A 696 20.48 -0.29 9.65
C VAL A 696 20.61 0.59 8.40
N SER A 697 19.47 0.90 7.77
CA SER A 697 19.35 1.88 6.69
C SER A 697 18.75 3.17 7.23
N ALA A 698 19.57 4.11 7.67
CA ALA A 698 19.11 5.41 8.13
C ALA A 698 19.00 6.39 6.95
N THR A 699 18.35 7.54 7.14
CA THR A 699 18.31 8.62 6.13
C THR A 699 19.69 9.12 5.71
N GLY A 700 20.69 8.99 6.59
CA GLY A 700 22.09 9.31 6.30
C GLY A 700 22.85 8.23 5.53
N GLY A 701 22.25 7.07 5.23
CA GLY A 701 22.92 5.95 4.56
C GLY A 701 22.89 4.66 5.36
N ILE A 702 23.67 3.68 4.90
CA ILE A 702 23.76 2.35 5.53
C ILE A 702 24.87 2.37 6.59
N ARG A 703 24.55 1.89 7.79
CA ARG A 703 25.51 1.66 8.88
C ARG A 703 25.42 0.22 9.37
N GLY A 704 26.54 -0.47 9.57
CA GLY A 704 26.52 -1.83 10.08
C GLY A 704 27.90 -2.47 10.24
N ASN A 705 27.91 -3.69 10.75
CA ASN A 705 29.10 -4.52 10.85
C ASN A 705 29.15 -5.49 9.66
N LEU A 706 30.35 -5.76 9.16
CA LEU A 706 30.63 -6.73 8.12
C LEU A 706 31.62 -7.75 8.65
N GLU A 707 31.43 -9.01 8.27
CA GLU A 707 32.39 -10.06 8.53
C GLU A 707 32.57 -10.90 7.27
N ALA A 708 33.80 -11.26 6.97
CA ALA A 708 34.14 -12.17 5.87
C ALA A 708 35.15 -13.20 6.37
N SER A 709 34.84 -14.48 6.21
CA SER A 709 35.70 -15.57 6.69
C SER A 709 36.17 -16.46 5.55
N GLY A 710 37.37 -17.02 5.69
CA GLY A 710 37.99 -17.82 4.64
C GLY A 710 38.21 -17.02 3.36
N VAL A 711 38.49 -15.72 3.49
CA VAL A 711 38.81 -14.86 2.34
C VAL A 711 40.07 -15.39 1.69
N ASN A 712 40.10 -15.50 0.36
CA ASN A 712 41.21 -15.95 -0.45
C ASN A 712 41.54 -14.85 -1.46
N ILE A 713 42.74 -14.29 -1.33
CA ILE A 713 43.22 -13.14 -2.10
C ILE A 713 44.32 -13.65 -3.02
N ARG A 714 44.13 -13.48 -4.33
CA ARG A 714 45.11 -13.85 -5.35
C ARG A 714 45.43 -12.64 -6.24
N ASP A 715 46.67 -12.56 -6.69
CA ASP A 715 47.06 -11.56 -7.69
C ASP A 715 46.24 -11.73 -8.99
N LEU A 716 45.97 -10.60 -9.65
CA LEU A 716 45.28 -10.57 -10.95
C LEU A 716 46.18 -11.04 -12.10
N ARG A 717 47.51 -10.92 -11.96
CA ARG A 717 48.51 -11.24 -12.99
C ARG A 717 48.65 -12.74 -13.25
N ASP A 718 49.02 -13.10 -14.48
CA ASP A 718 49.37 -14.49 -14.87
C ASP A 718 50.66 -14.99 -14.20
N ASP A 719 51.59 -14.06 -13.91
CA ASP A 719 52.79 -14.27 -13.09
C ASP A 719 52.63 -13.47 -11.78
N PRO A 720 52.05 -14.08 -10.72
CA PRO A 720 51.67 -13.41 -9.47
C PRO A 720 52.87 -12.76 -8.75
N LEU A 721 52.67 -11.56 -8.20
CA LEU A 721 53.69 -10.94 -7.34
C LEU A 721 53.86 -11.67 -6.01
N TYR A 722 52.79 -12.26 -5.49
CA TYR A 722 52.74 -12.92 -4.20
C TYR A 722 51.97 -14.23 -4.27
N GLN A 723 52.28 -15.14 -3.35
CA GLN A 723 51.55 -16.40 -3.18
C GLN A 723 50.16 -16.14 -2.59
N PRO A 724 49.12 -16.92 -2.94
CA PRO A 724 47.76 -16.73 -2.44
C PRO A 724 47.69 -16.57 -0.92
N LEU A 725 46.98 -15.54 -0.48
CA LEU A 725 46.77 -15.22 0.93
C LEU A 725 45.36 -15.60 1.35
N THR A 726 45.20 -15.98 2.61
CA THR A 726 43.88 -16.14 3.23
C THR A 726 43.71 -15.21 4.42
N ALA A 727 42.50 -14.73 4.66
CA ALA A 727 42.19 -13.79 5.73
C ALA A 727 40.80 -14.02 6.32
N ASP A 728 40.62 -13.56 7.54
CA ASP A 728 39.30 -13.36 8.14
C ASP A 728 39.20 -11.88 8.50
N PHE A 729 38.23 -11.18 7.91
CA PHE A 729 38.05 -9.74 8.06
C PHE A 729 36.83 -9.44 8.90
N THR A 730 36.99 -8.47 9.79
CA THR A 730 35.88 -7.75 10.42
C THR A 730 35.94 -6.30 9.95
N ALA A 731 34.78 -5.72 9.64
CA ALA A 731 34.70 -4.32 9.26
C ALA A 731 33.46 -3.63 9.85
N THR A 732 33.51 -2.32 9.93
CA THR A 732 32.34 -1.47 10.13
C THR A 732 32.15 -0.59 8.91
N LEU A 733 30.89 -0.41 8.52
CA LEU A 733 30.48 0.58 7.53
C LEU A 733 29.67 1.64 8.26
N ASP A 734 30.11 2.89 8.16
CA ASP A 734 29.39 4.02 8.71
C ASP A 734 29.39 5.20 7.73
N ASP A 735 28.24 5.51 7.14
CA ASP A 735 28.08 6.63 6.20
C ASP A 735 29.13 6.60 5.07
N GLY A 736 29.30 5.42 4.47
CA GLY A 736 30.29 5.20 3.42
C GLY A 736 31.74 5.05 3.90
N LEU A 737 32.05 5.24 5.19
CA LEU A 737 33.37 4.95 5.74
C LEU A 737 33.45 3.45 6.11
N LEU A 738 34.24 2.69 5.37
CA LEU A 738 34.59 1.31 5.64
C LEU A 738 35.87 1.25 6.47
N ASP A 739 35.82 0.72 7.68
CA ASP A 739 36.98 0.41 8.53
C ASP A 739 37.09 -1.10 8.71
N MET A 740 38.08 -1.72 8.08
CA MET A 740 38.28 -3.17 7.99
C MET A 740 39.62 -3.56 8.59
N SER A 741 39.68 -4.69 9.29
CA SER A 741 40.94 -5.28 9.74
C SER A 741 40.88 -6.80 9.78
N GLY A 742 42.05 -7.44 9.65
CA GLY A 742 42.17 -8.90 9.71
C GLY A 742 43.59 -9.41 9.51
N PRO A 743 43.93 -10.60 10.05
CA PRO A 743 45.23 -11.23 9.84
C PRO A 743 45.33 -11.86 8.44
N LEU A 744 46.47 -11.66 7.78
CA LEU A 744 46.84 -12.29 6.52
C LEU A 744 47.66 -13.56 6.77
N ARG A 745 47.25 -14.65 6.13
CA ARG A 745 47.90 -15.97 6.24
C ARG A 745 48.32 -16.46 4.87
N LEU A 746 49.38 -17.25 4.80
CA LEU A 746 49.71 -17.98 3.58
C LEU A 746 48.73 -19.12 3.38
N LYS A 747 48.14 -19.22 2.18
CA LYS A 747 47.31 -20.37 1.82
C LYS A 747 48.09 -21.68 1.93
N SER A 748 49.39 -21.64 1.65
CA SER A 748 50.29 -22.78 1.89
C SER A 748 50.64 -22.87 3.39
N GLY A 749 50.11 -23.89 4.07
CA GLY A 749 50.44 -24.19 5.47
C GLY A 749 49.78 -23.29 6.53
N GLY A 750 48.99 -22.29 6.16
CA GLY A 750 48.17 -21.50 7.10
C GLY A 750 48.95 -20.54 8.01
N LEU A 751 50.24 -20.31 7.74
CA LEU A 751 51.10 -19.44 8.56
C LEU A 751 50.60 -18.00 8.50
N THR A 752 50.37 -17.37 9.65
CA THR A 752 49.99 -15.94 9.72
C THR A 752 51.24 -15.08 9.55
N ILE A 753 51.27 -14.28 8.49
CA ILE A 753 52.46 -13.51 8.08
C ILE A 753 52.33 -12.01 8.34
N ALA A 754 51.10 -11.47 8.43
CA ALA A 754 50.88 -10.05 8.66
C ALA A 754 49.50 -9.79 9.26
N ASP A 755 49.34 -8.60 9.83
CA ASP A 755 48.06 -8.02 10.19
C ASP A 755 47.77 -6.86 9.23
N SER A 756 46.52 -6.73 8.81
CA SER A 756 46.11 -5.73 7.81
C SER A 756 44.94 -4.90 8.30
N MET A 757 44.90 -3.64 7.89
CA MET A 757 43.79 -2.73 8.12
C MET A 757 43.55 -1.84 6.91
N ALA A 758 42.32 -1.40 6.74
CA ALA A 758 41.93 -0.45 5.71
C ALA A 758 40.84 0.47 6.24
N ARG A 759 41.03 1.78 6.08
CA ARG A 759 40.01 2.79 6.35
C ARG A 759 39.77 3.59 5.08
N ILE A 760 38.64 3.36 4.44
CA ILE A 760 38.33 3.85 3.09
C ILE A 760 36.93 4.45 3.09
N ASN A 761 36.79 5.70 2.65
CA ASN A 761 35.48 6.21 2.25
C ASN A 761 35.16 5.61 0.87
N ILE A 762 34.18 4.71 0.82
CA ILE A 762 33.85 3.95 -0.41
C ILE A 762 33.13 4.81 -1.45
N VAL A 763 32.62 5.99 -1.07
CA VAL A 763 31.94 6.92 -1.97
C VAL A 763 32.94 7.80 -2.72
N SER A 764 33.84 8.45 -1.97
CA SER A 764 34.91 9.28 -2.55
C SER A 764 36.14 8.48 -2.99
N LEU A 765 36.23 7.21 -2.57
CA LEU A 765 37.40 6.35 -2.76
C LEU A 765 38.69 6.99 -2.29
N THR A 766 38.62 7.59 -1.11
CA THR A 766 39.75 8.20 -0.41
C THR A 766 39.97 7.48 0.91
N GLY A 767 41.23 7.23 1.26
CA GLY A 767 41.54 6.51 2.48
C GLY A 767 42.95 5.96 2.52
N MET A 768 43.15 4.97 3.39
CA MET A 768 44.43 4.29 3.56
C MET A 768 44.24 2.81 3.85
N ALA A 769 45.17 1.99 3.38
CA ALA A 769 45.36 0.62 3.83
C ALA A 769 46.77 0.45 4.38
N ALA A 770 46.93 -0.41 5.36
CA ALA A 770 48.23 -0.72 5.94
C ALA A 770 48.36 -2.22 6.19
N VAL A 771 49.56 -2.74 5.98
CA VAL A 771 49.93 -4.13 6.26
C VAL A 771 51.19 -4.10 7.09
N THR A 772 51.16 -4.76 8.25
CA THR A 772 52.32 -4.90 9.12
C THR A 772 52.61 -6.38 9.27
N SER A 773 53.78 -6.83 8.84
CA SER A 773 54.16 -8.22 9.00
C SER A 773 54.33 -8.57 10.48
N ARG A 774 54.06 -9.82 10.81
CA ARG A 774 54.64 -10.44 12.00
C ARG A 774 56.11 -10.78 11.71
N PRO A 775 56.95 -11.04 12.73
CA PRO A 775 58.33 -11.46 12.49
C PRO A 775 58.39 -12.65 11.53
N LEU A 776 58.95 -12.41 10.34
CA LEU A 776 59.11 -13.41 9.30
C LEU A 776 60.43 -14.12 9.53
N THR A 777 60.40 -15.19 10.33
CA THR A 777 61.59 -16.02 10.60
C THR A 777 61.77 -17.05 9.50
N PHE A 778 62.90 -16.97 8.80
CA PHE A 778 63.32 -17.90 7.77
C PHE A 778 64.24 -18.96 8.37
N GLU A 779 63.96 -20.22 8.06
CA GLU A 779 64.79 -21.35 8.48
C GLU A 779 64.62 -22.55 7.54
N PRO A 780 65.62 -23.45 7.45
CA PRO A 780 65.53 -24.65 6.62
C PRO A 780 64.33 -25.51 7.02
N GLY A 781 63.50 -25.90 6.05
CA GLY A 781 62.26 -26.64 6.29
C GLY A 781 61.09 -25.80 6.79
N GLY A 782 61.32 -24.53 7.17
CA GLY A 782 60.31 -23.58 7.63
C GLY A 782 59.81 -22.64 6.53
N LEU A 783 59.56 -21.38 6.91
CA LEU A 783 59.26 -20.31 5.95
C LEU A 783 60.51 -20.04 5.12
N GLN A 784 60.33 -19.90 3.80
CA GLN A 784 61.38 -19.56 2.84
C GLN A 784 60.86 -18.43 1.93
N PRO A 785 61.70 -17.50 1.42
CA PRO A 785 61.23 -16.34 0.67
C PRO A 785 60.35 -16.69 -0.54
N TRP A 786 60.66 -17.79 -1.24
CA TRP A 786 59.86 -18.26 -2.38
C TRP A 786 58.42 -18.65 -2.02
N ARG A 787 58.13 -18.92 -0.74
CA ARG A 787 56.76 -19.18 -0.24
C ARG A 787 55.93 -17.90 -0.07
N LEU A 788 56.58 -16.72 -0.07
CA LEU A 788 55.91 -15.42 -0.10
C LEU A 788 55.69 -14.97 -1.56
N SER A 789 56.66 -15.23 -2.44
CA SER A 789 56.57 -14.93 -3.88
C SER A 789 57.38 -15.94 -4.68
N ASP A 790 56.77 -16.57 -5.69
CA ASP A 790 57.47 -17.55 -6.53
C ASP A 790 58.64 -16.94 -7.31
N ARG A 791 58.60 -15.63 -7.55
CA ARG A 791 59.68 -14.87 -8.21
C ARG A 791 61.01 -14.89 -7.46
N LEU A 792 60.97 -15.20 -6.17
CA LEU A 792 62.15 -15.33 -5.33
C LEU A 792 62.75 -16.75 -5.35
N ARG A 793 62.13 -17.69 -6.07
CA ARG A 793 62.62 -19.06 -6.22
C ARG A 793 63.98 -19.06 -6.93
N GLY A 794 64.95 -19.72 -6.31
CA GLY A 794 66.32 -19.82 -6.82
C GLY A 794 67.18 -18.55 -6.62
N VAL A 795 66.57 -17.40 -6.31
CA VAL A 795 67.28 -16.16 -5.93
C VAL A 795 67.83 -16.29 -4.52
N PHE A 796 66.97 -16.68 -3.58
CA PHE A 796 67.33 -16.93 -2.18
C PHE A 796 67.09 -18.42 -1.89
N THR A 797 68.17 -19.17 -1.70
CA THR A 797 68.10 -20.58 -1.29
C THR A 797 68.66 -20.76 0.11
N ASP A 798 68.09 -21.68 0.89
CA ASP A 798 68.53 -21.98 2.26
C ASP A 798 68.60 -20.71 3.16
N ALA A 799 67.55 -19.90 3.08
CA ALA A 799 67.48 -18.62 3.76
C ALA A 799 67.32 -18.79 5.28
N ARG A 800 68.01 -17.96 6.06
CA ARG A 800 67.98 -17.89 7.53
C ARG A 800 67.88 -16.43 7.99
N GLY A 801 67.31 -16.20 9.17
CA GLY A 801 67.22 -14.87 9.79
C GLY A 801 65.79 -14.35 9.85
N THR A 802 65.61 -13.09 10.26
CA THR A 802 64.29 -12.50 10.47
C THR A 802 64.10 -11.26 9.63
N LEU A 803 62.92 -11.12 9.00
CA LEU A 803 62.50 -9.88 8.34
C LEU A 803 61.24 -9.34 9.03
N ASN A 804 61.18 -8.02 9.20
CA ASN A 804 59.96 -7.30 9.54
C ASN A 804 59.67 -6.32 8.41
N ALA A 805 58.44 -6.33 7.89
CA ALA A 805 58.00 -5.46 6.82
C ALA A 805 56.74 -4.70 7.23
N SER A 806 56.64 -3.44 6.82
CA SER A 806 55.41 -2.67 6.89
C SER A 806 55.14 -2.00 5.55
N ALA A 807 53.86 -1.82 5.22
CA ALA A 807 53.42 -1.18 4.00
C ALA A 807 52.25 -0.26 4.31
N ARG A 808 52.26 0.93 3.71
CA ARG A 808 51.15 1.88 3.72
C ARG A 808 50.74 2.17 2.28
N LEU A 809 49.46 2.03 2.00
CA LEU A 809 48.84 2.37 0.74
C LEU A 809 47.90 3.55 0.99
N ASP A 810 48.14 4.67 0.32
CA ASP A 810 47.26 5.82 0.30
C ASP A 810 46.39 5.78 -0.96
N ILE A 811 45.09 5.99 -0.77
CA ILE A 811 44.09 5.96 -1.83
C ILE A 811 43.52 7.37 -1.97
N ASP A 812 43.65 7.95 -3.16
CA ASP A 812 43.07 9.25 -3.49
C ASP A 812 42.23 9.11 -4.76
N SER A 813 40.90 9.22 -4.59
CA SER A 813 39.94 9.14 -5.69
C SER A 813 40.11 7.87 -6.55
N GLY A 814 40.38 6.74 -5.89
CA GLY A 814 40.64 5.44 -6.51
C GLY A 814 42.08 5.23 -7.02
N LYS A 815 42.93 6.27 -7.06
CA LYS A 815 44.36 6.10 -7.35
C LYS A 815 45.09 5.60 -6.11
N ILE A 816 45.82 4.50 -6.25
CA ILE A 816 46.59 3.89 -5.14
C ILE A 816 48.06 4.27 -5.30
N THR A 817 48.66 4.77 -4.22
CA THR A 817 50.11 4.98 -4.07
C THR A 817 50.58 4.26 -2.82
N GLY A 818 51.81 3.73 -2.80
CA GLY A 818 52.26 2.92 -1.68
C GLY A 818 53.71 3.19 -1.28
N THR A 819 53.97 3.17 0.02
CA THR A 819 55.31 3.13 0.61
C THR A 819 55.46 1.87 1.46
N GLY A 820 56.70 1.47 1.74
CA GLY A 820 56.96 0.34 2.61
C GLY A 820 58.33 0.40 3.26
N GLU A 821 58.52 -0.34 4.33
CA GLU A 821 59.77 -0.45 5.06
C GLU A 821 60.03 -1.92 5.37
N VAL A 822 61.28 -2.38 5.20
CA VAL A 822 61.71 -3.74 5.52
C VAL A 822 62.95 -3.66 6.39
N ALA A 823 62.81 -4.03 7.66
CA ALA A 823 63.92 -4.23 8.58
C ALA A 823 64.45 -5.66 8.43
N ILE A 824 65.75 -5.75 8.15
CA ILE A 824 66.49 -6.99 7.90
C ILE A 824 67.39 -7.27 9.10
N ASP A 825 67.22 -8.43 9.74
CA ASP A 825 68.01 -8.85 10.90
C ASP A 825 68.61 -10.24 10.68
N GLU A 826 69.95 -10.29 10.70
CA GLU A 826 70.78 -11.49 10.50
C GLU A 826 70.37 -12.35 9.28
N PHE A 827 69.90 -11.72 8.20
CA PHE A 827 69.41 -12.45 7.04
C PHE A 827 70.56 -13.06 6.23
N GLY A 828 70.58 -14.38 6.10
CA GLY A 828 71.58 -15.13 5.34
C GLY A 828 70.93 -16.01 4.28
N PHE A 829 71.60 -16.18 3.14
CA PHE A 829 71.10 -16.97 2.01
C PHE A 829 72.24 -17.48 1.13
N GLN A 830 71.93 -18.49 0.31
CA GLN A 830 72.83 -19.03 -0.69
C GLN A 830 72.40 -18.58 -2.09
N THR A 831 73.37 -18.12 -2.89
CA THR A 831 73.19 -17.77 -4.31
C THR A 831 74.05 -18.68 -5.20
N THR A 832 73.69 -18.78 -6.47
CA THR A 832 74.45 -19.54 -7.47
C THR A 832 75.72 -18.82 -7.95
N ARG A 833 75.77 -17.48 -7.88
CA ARG A 833 76.87 -16.66 -8.42
C ARG A 833 77.84 -16.13 -7.35
N LEU A 834 77.35 -15.75 -6.17
CA LEU A 834 78.15 -15.09 -5.12
C LEU A 834 78.50 -16.02 -3.95
N GLY A 835 78.03 -17.28 -3.98
CA GLY A 835 78.17 -18.21 -2.87
C GLY A 835 77.19 -17.91 -1.73
N ARG A 836 77.58 -18.29 -0.52
CA ARG A 836 76.82 -18.05 0.71
C ARG A 836 77.05 -16.62 1.20
N VAL A 837 75.96 -15.94 1.51
CA VAL A 837 75.93 -14.59 2.11
C VAL A 837 75.35 -14.74 3.51
N GLU A 838 76.01 -14.16 4.51
CA GLU A 838 75.66 -14.30 5.92
C GLU A 838 75.51 -12.93 6.58
N SER A 839 74.57 -12.85 7.52
CA SER A 839 74.32 -11.68 8.38
C SER A 839 74.13 -10.37 7.60
N VAL A 840 73.18 -10.36 6.66
CA VAL A 840 72.72 -9.12 6.04
C VAL A 840 71.84 -8.37 7.04
N ASN A 841 72.16 -7.10 7.28
CA ASN A 841 71.41 -6.24 8.19
C ASN A 841 71.15 -4.87 7.54
N GLY A 842 70.02 -4.25 7.86
CA GLY A 842 69.70 -2.89 7.43
C GLY A 842 68.20 -2.65 7.28
N ASP A 843 67.85 -1.40 7.01
CA ASP A 843 66.47 -0.95 6.81
C ASP A 843 66.28 -0.52 5.36
N VAL A 844 65.32 -1.15 4.68
CA VAL A 844 65.03 -0.91 3.27
C VAL A 844 63.70 -0.19 3.11
N ALA A 845 63.73 1.06 2.64
CA ALA A 845 62.55 1.91 2.46
C ALA A 845 62.11 2.01 0.98
N PHE A 846 60.88 1.60 0.68
CA PHE A 846 60.25 1.73 -0.63
C PHE A 846 59.57 3.09 -0.77
N SER A 847 60.07 3.92 -1.69
CA SER A 847 59.43 5.19 -2.06
C SER A 847 58.22 4.99 -2.98
N ASP A 848 58.19 3.88 -3.72
CA ASP A 848 57.03 3.40 -4.46
C ASP A 848 56.98 1.87 -4.34
N LEU A 849 56.10 1.37 -3.47
CA LEU A 849 55.93 -0.05 -3.22
C LEU A 849 55.30 -0.79 -4.41
N LEU A 850 54.44 -0.13 -5.19
CA LEU A 850 53.72 -0.76 -6.30
C LEU A 850 54.64 -0.98 -7.50
N ASP A 851 55.58 -0.06 -7.73
CA ASP A 851 56.64 -0.20 -8.73
C ASP A 851 57.87 -0.97 -8.19
N LEU A 852 57.92 -1.30 -6.89
CA LEU A 852 59.07 -1.90 -6.21
C LEU A 852 60.33 -1.02 -6.33
N THR A 853 60.18 0.28 -6.13
CA THR A 853 61.26 1.27 -6.15
C THR A 853 61.61 1.73 -4.74
N THR A 854 62.90 1.67 -4.39
CA THR A 854 63.42 2.10 -3.09
C THR A 854 63.96 3.55 -3.14
N ALA A 855 64.00 4.22 -1.99
CA ALA A 855 64.71 5.50 -1.87
C ALA A 855 66.20 5.35 -2.23
N PRO A 856 66.86 6.37 -2.80
CA PRO A 856 68.31 6.33 -3.08
C PRO A 856 69.14 6.35 -1.79
N GLY A 857 70.40 5.88 -1.87
CA GLY A 857 71.35 5.94 -0.75
C GLY A 857 71.08 4.99 0.42
N GLN A 858 70.42 3.85 0.19
CA GLN A 858 70.11 2.91 1.26
C GLN A 858 71.29 2.02 1.59
N THR A 859 71.61 1.91 2.87
CA THR A 859 72.73 1.10 3.35
C THR A 859 72.26 -0.26 3.86
N ILE A 860 72.91 -1.33 3.40
CA ILE A 860 72.93 -2.63 4.08
C ILE A 860 74.37 -3.00 4.47
N THR A 861 74.51 -3.77 5.54
CA THR A 861 75.77 -4.39 5.94
C THR A 861 75.72 -5.89 5.70
N ILE A 862 76.87 -6.47 5.36
CA ILE A 862 77.04 -7.91 5.14
C ILE A 862 78.12 -8.41 6.10
N GLY A 863 77.79 -9.39 6.94
CA GLY A 863 78.75 -9.99 7.86
C GLY A 863 79.85 -10.76 7.12
N ALA A 864 79.46 -11.68 6.24
CA ALA A 864 80.40 -12.45 5.43
C ALA A 864 79.82 -12.86 4.07
N MET A 865 80.67 -12.90 3.04
CA MET A 865 80.38 -13.53 1.75
C MET A 865 81.66 -14.04 1.08
N ASN A 866 81.55 -15.06 0.23
CA ASN A 866 82.72 -15.63 -0.44
C ASN A 866 82.45 -15.90 -1.93
N PRO A 867 82.61 -14.89 -2.81
CA PRO A 867 82.55 -15.05 -4.27
C PRO A 867 83.83 -15.67 -4.87
N GLY A 868 84.68 -16.31 -4.07
CA GLY A 868 86.03 -16.79 -4.44
C GLY A 868 87.16 -16.11 -3.65
N LEU A 869 86.84 -15.02 -2.95
CA LEU A 869 87.68 -14.35 -1.96
C LEU A 869 86.86 -14.19 -0.66
N PRO A 870 87.41 -14.45 0.53
CA PRO A 870 86.70 -14.25 1.79
C PRO A 870 86.54 -12.75 2.05
N LEU A 871 85.31 -12.25 1.95
CA LEU A 871 84.94 -10.86 2.21
C LEU A 871 84.11 -10.81 3.49
N GLU A 872 84.48 -9.93 4.41
CA GLU A 872 83.83 -9.77 5.71
C GLU A 872 83.51 -8.29 5.98
N ASN A 873 82.48 -8.04 6.80
CA ASN A 873 82.10 -6.71 7.29
C ASN A 873 81.91 -5.66 6.17
N GLY A 874 81.20 -6.07 5.11
CA GLY A 874 80.92 -5.20 3.96
C GLY A 874 79.83 -4.19 4.23
N LYS A 875 79.93 -3.03 3.58
CA LYS A 875 78.87 -2.01 3.52
C LYS A 875 78.52 -1.75 2.06
N ILE A 876 77.22 -1.79 1.73
CA ILE A 876 76.70 -1.53 0.38
C ILE A 876 75.65 -0.43 0.45
N ASP A 877 75.82 0.62 -0.33
CA ASP A 877 74.83 1.67 -0.58
C ASP A 877 74.15 1.40 -1.93
N PHE A 878 72.82 1.33 -1.97
CA PHE A 878 72.08 0.93 -3.16
C PHE A 878 70.72 1.63 -3.31
N GLN A 879 70.17 1.49 -4.52
CA GLN A 879 68.78 1.81 -4.86
C GLN A 879 68.21 0.72 -5.79
N LEU A 880 67.01 0.21 -5.52
CA LEU A 880 66.25 -0.62 -6.44
C LEU A 880 65.28 0.26 -7.25
N ILE A 881 65.30 0.12 -8.58
CA ILE A 881 64.48 0.89 -9.50
C ILE A 881 63.57 -0.07 -10.28
N SER A 882 62.26 0.16 -10.16
CA SER A 882 61.18 -0.56 -10.81
C SER A 882 61.27 -2.09 -10.68
N GLY A 883 61.73 -2.57 -9.53
CA GLY A 883 61.94 -4.00 -9.24
C GLY A 883 62.93 -4.73 -10.16
N LYS A 884 63.61 -4.04 -11.07
CA LYS A 884 64.40 -4.63 -12.16
C LYS A 884 65.86 -4.20 -12.18
N THR A 885 66.16 -2.98 -11.75
CA THR A 885 67.51 -2.44 -11.80
C THR A 885 68.00 -2.14 -10.40
N LEU A 886 69.03 -2.86 -9.95
CA LEU A 886 69.76 -2.57 -8.73
C LEU A 886 70.89 -1.58 -9.05
N SER A 887 70.71 -0.33 -8.68
CA SER A 887 71.76 0.69 -8.73
C SER A 887 72.63 0.56 -7.49
N VAL A 888 73.83 0.00 -7.65
CA VAL A 888 74.84 -0.04 -6.59
C VAL A 888 75.59 1.27 -6.63
N GLU A 889 75.40 2.10 -5.60
CA GLU A 889 76.00 3.43 -5.50
C GLU A 889 77.41 3.34 -4.91
N SER A 890 77.58 2.50 -3.90
CA SER A 890 78.89 2.16 -3.34
C SER A 890 78.86 0.74 -2.77
N ALA A 891 79.97 0.03 -2.83
CA ALA A 891 80.16 -1.17 -2.02
C ALA A 891 81.61 -1.24 -1.59
N ALA A 892 81.86 -1.40 -0.30
CA ALA A 892 83.21 -1.41 0.27
C ALA A 892 83.35 -2.53 1.31
N PHE A 893 84.47 -3.25 1.22
CA PHE A 893 84.81 -4.37 2.08
C PHE A 893 86.23 -4.16 2.62
N PRO A 894 86.44 -4.17 3.95
CA PRO A 894 87.77 -4.32 4.53
C PRO A 894 88.40 -5.63 4.03
N PHE A 895 89.60 -5.55 3.45
CA PHE A 895 90.28 -6.73 2.90
C PHE A 895 91.80 -6.63 3.08
N ALA A 896 92.39 -7.63 3.73
CA ALA A 896 93.83 -7.73 3.95
C ALA A 896 94.50 -6.41 4.39
N GLY A 897 93.91 -5.72 5.39
CA GLY A 897 94.44 -4.47 5.96
C GLY A 897 94.12 -3.19 5.17
N GLY A 898 93.68 -3.33 3.92
CA GLY A 898 93.19 -2.24 3.06
C GLY A 898 91.68 -2.33 2.80
N THR A 899 91.23 -1.79 1.67
CA THR A 899 89.82 -1.82 1.25
C THR A 899 89.68 -2.29 -0.20
N LEU A 900 88.73 -3.19 -0.44
CA LEU A 900 88.20 -3.45 -1.78
C LEU A 900 86.89 -2.68 -1.95
N ALA A 901 86.77 -1.89 -3.02
CA ALA A 901 85.55 -1.14 -3.31
C ALA A 901 85.08 -1.36 -4.75
N LEU A 902 83.78 -1.30 -4.99
CA LEU A 902 83.19 -1.32 -6.32
C LEU A 902 82.83 0.10 -6.76
N ALA A 903 83.14 0.44 -8.00
CA ALA A 903 82.67 1.68 -8.62
C ALA A 903 81.13 1.64 -8.80
N PRO A 904 80.43 2.80 -8.79
CA PRO A 904 78.98 2.84 -8.95
C PRO A 904 78.55 2.21 -10.29
N PHE A 905 77.57 1.31 -10.25
CA PHE A 905 77.06 0.66 -11.46
C PHE A 905 75.57 0.32 -11.33
N LYS A 906 74.92 0.16 -12.49
CA LYS A 906 73.54 -0.31 -12.57
C LYS A 906 73.52 -1.76 -13.01
N TRP A 907 72.92 -2.59 -12.18
CA TRP A 907 72.73 -4.01 -12.46
C TRP A 907 71.28 -4.28 -12.83
N VAL A 908 71.04 -4.69 -14.07
CA VAL A 908 69.73 -5.25 -14.47
C VAL A 908 69.62 -6.68 -13.95
N LEU A 909 68.72 -6.91 -13.00
CA LEU A 909 68.48 -8.23 -12.41
C LEU A 909 68.00 -9.20 -13.49
N GLY A 910 68.66 -10.35 -13.61
CA GLY A 910 68.41 -11.32 -14.69
C GLY A 910 69.10 -11.01 -16.03
N GLY A 911 69.83 -9.90 -16.14
CA GLY A 911 70.68 -9.62 -17.30
C GLY A 911 71.84 -10.60 -17.44
N GLU A 912 72.22 -10.88 -18.70
CA GLU A 912 73.34 -11.78 -19.02
C GLU A 912 74.69 -11.07 -19.06
N ASP A 913 74.72 -9.77 -19.36
CA ASP A 913 75.94 -8.98 -19.49
C ASP A 913 76.05 -7.92 -18.40
N GLN A 914 77.19 -7.88 -17.70
CA GLN A 914 77.47 -6.87 -16.66
C GLN A 914 78.94 -6.46 -16.69
N HIS A 915 79.20 -5.16 -16.66
CA HIS A 915 80.54 -4.62 -16.44
C HIS A 915 80.66 -4.10 -15.00
N LEU A 916 81.75 -4.43 -14.32
CA LEU A 916 82.05 -4.01 -12.96
C LEU A 916 83.54 -3.72 -12.79
N GLU A 917 83.89 -2.67 -12.05
CA GLU A 917 85.28 -2.30 -11.73
C GLU A 917 85.48 -2.37 -10.22
N VAL A 918 86.34 -3.29 -9.78
CA VAL A 918 86.77 -3.37 -8.37
C VAL A 918 88.07 -2.58 -8.22
N THR A 919 88.12 -1.69 -7.23
CA THR A 919 89.34 -0.99 -6.83
C THR A 919 89.88 -1.63 -5.55
N ALA A 920 91.21 -1.75 -5.48
CA ALA A 920 91.92 -2.17 -4.30
C ALA A 920 92.77 -1.00 -3.81
N ASP A 921 92.59 -0.58 -2.56
CA ASP A 921 93.34 0.52 -1.96
C ASP A 921 94.13 0.01 -0.74
N LYS A 922 95.45 0.22 -0.77
CA LYS A 922 96.38 -0.06 0.33
C LYS A 922 96.29 -1.48 0.91
N ILE A 923 96.18 -2.48 0.04
CA ILE A 923 96.14 -3.89 0.45
C ILE A 923 97.51 -4.28 1.04
N GLU A 924 97.56 -4.72 2.29
CA GLU A 924 98.80 -5.15 2.95
C GLU A 924 99.23 -6.52 2.41
N LEU A 925 100.41 -6.59 1.77
CA LEU A 925 100.90 -7.82 1.17
C LEU A 925 101.09 -8.96 2.18
N SER A 926 101.45 -8.66 3.43
CA SER A 926 101.60 -9.65 4.49
C SER A 926 100.28 -10.34 4.80
N ARG A 927 99.20 -9.57 4.93
CA ARG A 927 97.86 -10.09 5.16
C ARG A 927 97.29 -10.75 3.90
N LEU A 928 97.60 -10.23 2.71
CA LEU A 928 97.16 -10.82 1.45
C LEU A 928 97.71 -12.24 1.27
N VAL A 929 99.00 -12.43 1.57
CA VAL A 929 99.66 -13.76 1.57
C VAL A 929 98.99 -14.71 2.57
N GLU A 930 98.67 -14.23 3.78
CA GLU A 930 97.98 -15.01 4.82
C GLU A 930 96.55 -15.38 4.40
N THR A 931 95.76 -14.41 3.92
CA THR A 931 94.37 -14.59 3.50
C THR A 931 94.26 -15.53 2.30
N LEU A 932 95.11 -15.38 1.30
CA LEU A 932 95.16 -16.26 0.12
C LEU A 932 95.90 -17.58 0.37
N LYS A 933 96.52 -17.74 1.54
CA LYS A 933 97.31 -18.92 1.95
C LYS A 933 98.37 -19.30 0.91
N LEU A 934 99.12 -18.31 0.39
CA LEU A 934 100.15 -18.56 -0.61
C LEU A 934 101.32 -19.35 0.02
N PRO A 935 101.62 -20.58 -0.46
CA PRO A 935 102.66 -21.41 0.14
C PRO A 935 104.05 -20.80 -0.08
N ASP A 936 104.92 -20.99 0.91
CA ASP A 936 106.35 -20.65 0.87
C ASP A 936 106.67 -19.22 0.43
N THR A 937 105.71 -18.31 0.57
CA THR A 937 105.81 -16.92 0.16
C THR A 937 105.62 -16.03 1.38
N LYS A 938 106.47 -15.02 1.53
CA LYS A 938 106.28 -13.92 2.47
C LYS A 938 106.46 -12.61 1.72
N ALA A 939 105.54 -11.67 1.92
CA ALA A 939 105.63 -10.37 1.29
C ALA A 939 105.27 -9.26 2.29
N THR A 940 105.91 -8.11 2.18
CA THR A 940 105.60 -6.89 2.96
C THR A 940 105.55 -5.69 2.03
N GLY A 941 104.74 -4.68 2.38
CA GLY A 941 104.43 -3.53 1.53
C GLY A 941 102.92 -3.43 1.30
N THR A 942 102.50 -2.40 0.58
CA THR A 942 101.09 -2.18 0.23
C THR A 942 100.93 -2.12 -1.29
N VAL A 943 99.84 -2.68 -1.79
CA VAL A 943 99.49 -2.65 -3.21
C VAL A 943 98.11 -2.05 -3.43
N SER A 944 97.97 -1.29 -4.51
CA SER A 944 96.72 -0.64 -4.93
C SER A 944 96.51 -0.85 -6.42
N GLY A 945 95.25 -0.90 -6.87
CA GLY A 945 94.97 -1.30 -8.23
C GLY A 945 93.51 -1.29 -8.63
N ARG A 946 93.25 -1.70 -9.87
CA ARG A 946 91.90 -1.80 -10.44
C ARG A 946 91.72 -3.12 -11.19
N PHE A 947 90.52 -3.66 -11.11
CA PHE A 947 90.11 -4.92 -11.69
C PHE A 947 88.80 -4.73 -12.46
N PRO A 948 88.88 -4.39 -13.75
CA PRO A 948 87.73 -4.41 -14.64
C PRO A 948 87.31 -5.86 -14.92
N ILE A 949 86.03 -6.16 -14.72
CA ILE A 949 85.42 -7.49 -14.84
C ILE A 949 84.19 -7.37 -15.74
N ASP A 950 84.16 -8.15 -16.82
CA ASP A 950 82.98 -8.36 -17.65
C ASP A 950 82.37 -9.73 -17.32
N VAL A 951 81.14 -9.75 -16.86
CA VAL A 951 80.34 -10.96 -16.72
C VAL A 951 79.49 -11.10 -17.98
N LYS A 952 79.61 -12.25 -18.68
CA LYS A 952 78.82 -12.59 -19.88
C LYS A 952 78.24 -13.99 -19.74
N GLY A 953 76.96 -14.09 -19.42
CA GLY A 953 76.29 -15.34 -19.06
C GLY A 953 76.96 -15.99 -17.84
N THR A 954 77.68 -17.09 -18.05
CA THR A 954 78.48 -17.79 -17.01
C THR A 954 79.98 -17.49 -17.09
N GLN A 955 80.42 -16.69 -18.06
CA GLN A 955 81.83 -16.32 -18.21
C GLN A 955 82.16 -15.10 -17.35
N ILE A 956 83.27 -15.15 -16.62
CA ILE A 956 83.80 -14.03 -15.83
C ILE A 956 85.13 -13.65 -16.47
N LEU A 957 85.15 -12.53 -17.20
CA LEU A 957 86.30 -12.07 -17.96
C LEU A 957 86.96 -10.91 -17.21
N ILE A 958 88.18 -11.12 -16.73
CA ILE A 958 88.99 -10.05 -16.14
C ILE A 958 89.77 -9.38 -17.27
N ARG A 959 89.66 -8.05 -17.36
CA ARG A 959 90.26 -7.24 -18.45
C ARG A 959 91.37 -6.36 -17.91
N ASP A 960 92.61 -6.66 -18.25
CA ASP A 960 93.80 -5.88 -17.91
C ASP A 960 93.80 -5.37 -16.45
N ALA A 961 93.47 -6.25 -15.50
CA ALA A 961 93.49 -5.88 -14.10
C ALA A 961 94.94 -5.69 -13.64
N ARG A 962 95.21 -4.63 -12.85
CA ARG A 962 96.56 -4.26 -12.43
C ARG A 962 96.57 -3.91 -10.95
N LEU A 963 97.45 -4.55 -10.19
CA LEU A 963 97.86 -4.18 -8.83
C LEU A 963 99.29 -3.68 -8.87
N LYS A 964 99.56 -2.51 -8.30
CA LYS A 964 100.90 -1.93 -8.22
C LYS A 964 101.27 -1.69 -6.76
N ALA A 965 102.53 -1.92 -6.40
CA ALA A 965 103.03 -1.49 -5.10
C ALA A 965 103.06 0.04 -4.98
N ASP A 966 102.78 0.53 -3.79
CA ASP A 966 102.88 1.94 -3.47
C ASP A 966 104.36 2.40 -3.46
N ALA A 967 104.59 3.72 -3.49
CA ALA A 967 105.90 4.33 -3.74
C ALA A 967 107.05 3.89 -2.79
N ASN A 968 106.73 3.27 -1.66
CA ASN A 968 107.71 2.79 -0.67
C ASN A 968 108.31 1.41 -1.02
N GLY A 969 107.82 0.73 -2.06
CA GLY A 969 108.24 -0.62 -2.41
C GLY A 969 107.91 -1.63 -1.32
N GLY A 970 108.66 -2.74 -1.28
CA GLY A 970 108.45 -3.78 -0.29
C GLY A 970 109.46 -4.91 -0.36
N ARG A 971 109.15 -6.01 0.34
CA ARG A 971 110.03 -7.20 0.42
C ARG A 971 109.25 -8.43 0.00
N LEU A 972 109.89 -9.31 -0.77
CA LEU A 972 109.37 -10.60 -1.20
C LEU A 972 110.38 -11.69 -0.84
N ALA A 973 109.91 -12.79 -0.27
CA ALA A 973 110.70 -13.98 -0.01
C ALA A 973 109.92 -15.22 -0.48
N TYR A 974 110.43 -15.90 -1.49
CA TYR A 974 109.86 -17.12 -2.06
C TYR A 974 110.81 -18.31 -1.84
N GLN A 975 110.31 -19.39 -1.24
CA GLN A 975 111.08 -20.60 -0.89
C GLN A 975 110.39 -21.90 -1.34
N GLY A 976 109.61 -21.87 -2.41
CA GLY A 976 108.86 -23.05 -2.87
C GLY A 976 109.71 -24.09 -3.61
N GLU A 977 109.30 -25.37 -3.50
CA GLU A 977 109.95 -26.52 -4.17
C GLU A 977 110.01 -26.41 -5.71
N ALA A 978 109.06 -25.68 -6.31
CA ALA A 978 109.06 -25.39 -7.75
C ALA A 978 110.27 -24.53 -8.16
N GLY A 979 110.67 -23.59 -7.31
CA GLY A 979 111.87 -22.78 -7.52
C GLY A 979 113.16 -23.61 -7.43
N GLU A 980 113.21 -24.57 -6.51
CA GLU A 980 114.35 -25.50 -6.40
C GLU A 980 114.45 -26.46 -7.59
N SER A 981 113.30 -26.95 -8.06
CA SER A 981 113.21 -27.83 -9.24
C SER A 981 113.63 -27.12 -10.53
N ALA A 982 113.15 -25.89 -10.74
CA ALA A 982 113.54 -25.05 -11.88
C ALA A 982 115.01 -24.63 -11.81
N ALA A 983 115.52 -24.34 -10.61
CA ALA A 983 116.94 -24.08 -10.35
C ALA A 983 117.86 -25.28 -10.68
N GLY A 984 117.35 -26.51 -10.64
CA GLY A 984 118.06 -27.71 -11.06
C GLY A 984 118.13 -27.91 -12.58
N ALA A 985 117.15 -27.37 -13.33
CA ALA A 985 117.00 -27.59 -14.77
C ALA A 985 117.74 -26.56 -15.64
N ASP A 986 117.83 -25.30 -15.20
CA ASP A 986 118.46 -24.20 -15.95
C ASP A 986 119.30 -23.28 -15.03
N PRO A 987 120.59 -23.00 -15.35
CA PRO A 987 121.43 -22.11 -14.56
C PRO A 987 120.89 -20.68 -14.38
N ASN A 988 120.24 -20.10 -15.40
CA ASN A 988 119.64 -18.77 -15.33
C ASN A 988 118.40 -18.77 -14.43
N ALA A 989 117.59 -19.84 -14.48
CA ALA A 989 116.47 -20.03 -13.57
C ALA A 989 116.94 -20.16 -12.11
N ARG A 990 118.06 -20.85 -11.86
CA ARG A 990 118.68 -20.92 -10.52
C ARG A 990 119.04 -19.55 -9.97
N MET A 991 119.64 -18.70 -10.81
CA MET A 991 119.98 -17.33 -10.43
C MET A 991 118.72 -16.50 -10.09
N ALA A 992 117.66 -16.65 -10.89
CA ALA A 992 116.39 -15.97 -10.69
C ALA A 992 115.72 -16.37 -9.35
N PHE A 993 115.59 -17.67 -9.04
CA PHE A 993 114.95 -18.13 -7.81
C PHE A 993 115.81 -17.87 -6.56
N GLU A 994 117.14 -17.93 -6.64
CA GLU A 994 118.03 -17.52 -5.53
C GLU A 994 117.86 -16.04 -5.18
N ALA A 995 117.63 -15.17 -6.18
CA ALA A 995 117.33 -13.75 -5.95
C ALA A 995 116.01 -13.55 -5.19
N LEU A 996 114.99 -14.35 -5.51
CA LEU A 996 113.64 -14.25 -4.92
C LEU A 996 113.55 -14.80 -3.48
N LYS A 997 114.58 -15.51 -2.97
CA LYS A 997 114.61 -15.99 -1.58
C LYS A 997 114.61 -14.86 -0.55
N ASP A 998 115.13 -13.68 -0.91
CA ASP A 998 115.13 -12.49 -0.06
C ASP A 998 115.34 -11.21 -0.90
N PHE A 999 114.24 -10.68 -1.44
CA PHE A 999 114.23 -9.64 -2.47
C PHE A 999 113.55 -8.36 -1.98
N ASP A 1000 114.22 -7.21 -2.10
CA ASP A 1000 113.59 -5.91 -1.94
C ASP A 1000 113.16 -5.37 -3.30
N PHE A 1001 111.87 -5.11 -3.48
CA PHE A 1001 111.34 -4.56 -4.72
C PHE A 1001 111.03 -3.07 -4.59
N THR A 1002 111.34 -2.32 -5.63
CA THR A 1002 110.92 -0.91 -5.81
C THR A 1002 109.72 -0.81 -6.72
N VAL A 1003 109.56 -1.75 -7.66
CA VAL A 1003 108.36 -1.90 -8.50
C VAL A 1003 107.85 -3.32 -8.35
N LEU A 1004 106.58 -3.45 -8.00
CA LEU A 1004 105.83 -4.69 -8.08
C LEU A 1004 104.56 -4.34 -8.84
N GLU A 1005 104.34 -4.97 -9.98
CA GLU A 1005 103.09 -4.91 -10.72
C GLU A 1005 102.60 -6.33 -10.98
N VAL A 1006 101.39 -6.63 -10.53
CA VAL A 1006 100.68 -7.88 -10.81
C VAL A 1006 99.53 -7.56 -11.75
N GLY A 1007 99.56 -8.15 -12.93
CA GLY A 1007 98.51 -8.07 -13.93
C GLY A 1007 97.72 -9.37 -14.02
N LEU A 1008 96.42 -9.25 -14.32
CA LEU A 1008 95.52 -10.39 -14.47
C LEU A 1008 94.58 -10.15 -15.67
N ASP A 1009 94.59 -11.04 -16.65
CA ASP A 1009 93.72 -10.95 -17.84
C ASP A 1009 93.26 -12.35 -18.30
N GLY A 1010 91.98 -12.50 -18.62
CA GLY A 1010 91.42 -13.75 -19.15
C GLY A 1010 90.12 -14.18 -18.47
N ASN A 1011 89.72 -15.44 -18.66
CA ASN A 1011 88.49 -15.99 -18.12
C ASN A 1011 88.77 -16.68 -16.77
N ALA A 1012 88.23 -16.13 -15.68
CA ALA A 1012 88.43 -16.66 -14.34
C ALA A 1012 87.89 -18.09 -14.16
N MET A 1013 86.94 -18.52 -15.01
CA MET A 1013 86.35 -19.86 -14.99
C MET A 1013 87.05 -20.85 -15.94
N ASP A 1014 87.97 -20.40 -16.79
CA ASP A 1014 88.73 -21.24 -17.73
C ASP A 1014 90.23 -21.00 -17.55
N ARG A 1015 90.84 -20.15 -18.39
CA ARG A 1015 92.26 -19.79 -18.31
C ARG A 1015 92.47 -18.31 -18.09
N ILE A 1016 93.44 -17.99 -17.23
CA ILE A 1016 93.87 -16.63 -16.94
C ILE A 1016 95.37 -16.49 -17.15
N THR A 1017 95.77 -15.30 -17.58
CA THR A 1017 97.17 -14.88 -17.68
C THR A 1017 97.48 -14.00 -16.49
N ILE A 1018 98.38 -14.46 -15.62
CA ILE A 1018 98.95 -13.68 -14.53
C ILE A 1018 100.28 -13.13 -15.02
N SER A 1019 100.43 -11.82 -15.11
CA SER A 1019 101.72 -11.17 -15.36
C SER A 1019 102.28 -10.62 -14.05
N LEU A 1020 103.55 -10.86 -13.76
CA LEU A 1020 104.25 -10.31 -12.62
C LEU A 1020 105.49 -9.58 -13.12
N LEU A 1021 105.51 -8.26 -12.94
CA LEU A 1021 106.68 -7.42 -13.13
C LEU A 1021 107.24 -7.06 -11.76
N LEU A 1022 108.46 -7.49 -11.49
CA LEU A 1022 109.15 -7.24 -10.23
C LEU A 1022 110.52 -6.64 -10.51
N GLU A 1023 110.75 -5.42 -10.05
CA GLU A 1023 112.04 -4.73 -10.16
C GLU A 1023 112.59 -4.43 -8.77
N GLY A 1024 113.87 -4.76 -8.56
CA GLY A 1024 114.48 -4.59 -7.25
C GLY A 1024 115.85 -5.23 -7.13
N VAL A 1025 116.29 -5.45 -5.90
CA VAL A 1025 117.60 -6.00 -5.57
C VAL A 1025 117.48 -7.16 -4.58
N SER A 1026 118.26 -8.20 -4.80
CA SER A 1026 118.41 -9.28 -3.80
C SER A 1026 119.29 -8.82 -2.64
N ARG A 1027 118.82 -9.02 -1.40
CA ARG A 1027 119.63 -8.74 -0.19
C ARG A 1027 120.71 -9.78 0.04
N LYS A 1028 120.52 -11.00 -0.47
CA LYS A 1028 121.49 -12.09 -0.38
C LYS A 1028 122.36 -12.14 -1.64
N GLY A 1029 123.64 -12.45 -1.45
CA GLY A 1029 124.55 -12.69 -2.56
C GLY A 1029 124.16 -13.96 -3.31
N ILE A 1030 123.97 -13.86 -4.63
CA ILE A 1030 123.51 -14.97 -5.48
C ILE A 1030 124.72 -15.65 -6.12
N THR A 1031 124.89 -16.96 -5.88
CA THR A 1031 126.00 -17.71 -6.49
C THR A 1031 125.62 -18.23 -7.88
N TYR A 1032 126.38 -17.87 -8.92
CA TYR A 1032 126.14 -18.21 -10.32
C TYR A 1032 127.41 -18.71 -11.05
N GLY A 1033 127.21 -19.44 -12.16
CA GLY A 1033 128.26 -20.01 -12.99
C GLY A 1033 128.95 -21.26 -12.40
N LYS A 1034 129.71 -21.98 -13.22
CA LYS A 1034 130.47 -23.19 -12.79
C LYS A 1034 131.61 -22.89 -11.80
N ASN A 1035 131.97 -21.62 -11.65
CA ASN A 1035 133.08 -21.14 -10.80
C ASN A 1035 132.60 -20.47 -9.49
N GLY A 1036 131.30 -20.45 -9.19
CA GLY A 1036 130.78 -19.93 -7.92
C GLY A 1036 130.88 -18.41 -7.73
N GLN A 1037 130.62 -17.62 -8.77
CA GLN A 1037 130.64 -16.16 -8.69
C GLN A 1037 129.44 -15.64 -7.88
N VAL A 1038 129.67 -14.70 -6.96
CA VAL A 1038 128.60 -14.13 -6.13
C VAL A 1038 128.19 -12.76 -6.66
N LEU A 1039 126.93 -12.62 -7.07
CA LEU A 1039 126.30 -11.36 -7.46
C LEU A 1039 125.69 -10.71 -6.21
N MET A 1040 126.22 -9.55 -5.81
CA MET A 1040 125.70 -8.73 -4.71
C MET A 1040 125.03 -7.47 -5.27
N ASN A 1041 123.87 -7.10 -4.70
CA ASN A 1041 123.16 -5.84 -4.97
C ASN A 1041 122.92 -5.55 -6.47
N GLN A 1042 122.72 -6.59 -7.27
CA GLN A 1042 122.42 -6.43 -8.69
C GLN A 1042 120.94 -6.14 -8.88
N PRO A 1043 120.57 -5.22 -9.79
CA PRO A 1043 119.18 -5.01 -10.16
C PRO A 1043 118.69 -6.23 -10.94
N PHE A 1044 117.57 -6.79 -10.49
CA PHE A 1044 116.83 -7.79 -11.25
C PHE A 1044 115.50 -7.19 -11.69
N GLN A 1045 115.15 -7.46 -12.94
CA GLN A 1045 113.81 -7.29 -13.45
C GLN A 1045 113.29 -8.68 -13.80
N PHE A 1046 112.25 -9.10 -13.09
CA PHE A 1046 111.50 -10.31 -13.43
C PHE A 1046 110.25 -9.89 -14.17
N ASP A 1047 110.10 -10.38 -15.40
CA ASP A 1047 108.86 -10.30 -16.15
C ASP A 1047 108.37 -11.73 -16.37
N ILE A 1048 107.41 -12.13 -15.54
CA ILE A 1048 106.90 -13.51 -15.47
C ILE A 1048 105.45 -13.49 -15.94
N SER A 1049 105.14 -14.26 -16.98
CA SER A 1049 103.76 -14.48 -17.41
C SER A 1049 103.40 -15.95 -17.25
N ILE A 1050 102.33 -16.22 -16.50
CA ILE A 1050 101.81 -17.56 -16.22
C ILE A 1050 100.41 -17.65 -16.81
N ASN A 1051 100.23 -18.51 -17.81
CA ASN A 1051 98.91 -18.84 -18.34
C ASN A 1051 98.46 -20.18 -17.77
N SER A 1052 97.52 -20.15 -16.81
CA SER A 1052 97.02 -21.34 -16.14
C SER A 1052 95.51 -21.26 -15.93
N ALA A 1053 94.88 -22.41 -15.67
CA ALA A 1053 93.54 -22.39 -15.13
C ALA A 1053 93.60 -21.87 -13.69
N LEU A 1054 92.83 -20.82 -13.36
CA LEU A 1054 92.85 -20.21 -12.03
C LEU A 1054 92.56 -21.27 -10.93
N SER A 1055 91.68 -22.22 -11.23
CA SER A 1055 91.38 -23.34 -10.35
C SER A 1055 92.59 -24.25 -10.07
N GLU A 1056 93.52 -24.41 -10.99
CA GLU A 1056 94.73 -25.23 -10.79
C GLU A 1056 95.77 -24.54 -9.90
N LEU A 1057 95.81 -23.20 -9.92
CA LEU A 1057 96.67 -22.41 -9.03
C LEU A 1057 96.18 -22.41 -7.57
N PHE A 1058 94.87 -22.53 -7.34
CA PHE A 1058 94.28 -22.63 -6.01
C PHE A 1058 93.95 -24.07 -5.58
N LYS A 1059 94.04 -25.08 -6.47
CA LYS A 1059 93.81 -26.50 -6.13
C LYS A 1059 94.87 -27.09 -5.19
N SER A 1060 95.99 -26.40 -4.96
CA SER A 1060 96.94 -26.77 -3.90
C SER A 1060 96.47 -26.37 -2.51
N THR A 1061 95.33 -25.66 -2.37
CA THR A 1061 94.69 -25.36 -1.10
C THR A 1061 93.30 -26.01 -1.05
N GLN A 1062 93.04 -26.77 0.01
CA GLN A 1062 91.82 -27.58 0.21
C GLN A 1062 90.56 -26.71 0.38
N TYR A 1063 90.00 -26.14 -0.70
CA TYR A 1063 88.69 -25.49 -0.70
C TYR A 1063 87.99 -25.71 -2.05
N TYR A 1064 87.62 -26.96 -2.36
CA TYR A 1064 86.82 -27.27 -3.56
C TYR A 1064 85.89 -28.48 -3.36
N THR A 1065 85.25 -28.60 -2.19
CA THR A 1065 84.36 -29.74 -1.87
C THR A 1065 82.86 -29.43 -1.88
N SER A 1066 82.39 -28.19 -2.08
CA SER A 1066 80.96 -27.89 -1.95
C SER A 1066 80.14 -27.93 -3.25
N GLN A 1067 80.75 -27.79 -4.44
CA GLN A 1067 79.96 -27.76 -5.69
C GLN A 1067 79.59 -29.15 -6.24
N LYS A 1068 80.42 -30.19 -6.03
CA LYS A 1068 80.15 -31.51 -6.61
C LYS A 1068 79.01 -32.25 -5.90
N GLN A 1069 78.85 -32.06 -4.58
CA GLN A 1069 77.76 -32.67 -3.82
C GLN A 1069 76.38 -32.11 -4.19
N LEU A 1070 76.27 -30.83 -4.54
CA LEU A 1070 75.00 -30.23 -4.94
C LEU A 1070 74.54 -30.70 -6.33
N THR A 1071 75.45 -30.82 -7.29
CA THR A 1071 75.12 -31.35 -8.63
C THR A 1071 74.68 -32.80 -8.55
N ASP A 1072 75.34 -33.63 -7.73
CA ASP A 1072 74.97 -35.04 -7.57
C ASP A 1072 73.63 -35.20 -6.82
N ILE A 1073 73.32 -34.32 -5.84
CA ILE A 1073 72.02 -34.34 -5.13
C ILE A 1073 70.88 -33.87 -6.03
N VAL A 1074 71.07 -32.78 -6.79
CA VAL A 1074 70.04 -32.26 -7.72
C VAL A 1074 69.79 -33.25 -8.87
N VAL A 1075 70.83 -33.89 -9.40
CA VAL A 1075 70.67 -34.94 -10.42
C VAL A 1075 69.93 -36.15 -9.85
N LYS A 1076 70.18 -36.53 -8.59
CA LYS A 1076 69.43 -37.60 -7.92
C LYS A 1076 67.96 -37.25 -7.71
N GLN A 1077 67.67 -36.02 -7.29
CA GLN A 1077 66.32 -35.57 -6.99
C GLN A 1077 65.46 -35.40 -8.26
N VAL A 1078 66.06 -34.92 -9.35
CA VAL A 1078 65.41 -34.86 -10.68
C VAL A 1078 65.19 -36.27 -11.27
N GLN A 1079 66.02 -37.26 -10.94
CA GLN A 1079 65.80 -38.65 -11.34
C GLN A 1079 64.74 -39.37 -10.49
N GLU A 1080 64.57 -38.99 -9.22
CA GLU A 1080 63.54 -39.55 -8.33
C GLU A 1080 62.14 -38.99 -8.65
N ASP A 1081 62.02 -37.69 -8.97
CA ASP A 1081 60.73 -37.08 -9.37
C ASP A 1081 60.23 -37.55 -10.74
N ARG A 1082 61.13 -38.02 -11.63
CA ARG A 1082 60.76 -38.51 -12.96
C ARG A 1082 60.23 -39.95 -12.97
N ASN A 1083 60.40 -40.69 -11.88
CA ASN A 1083 59.99 -42.10 -11.74
C ASN A 1083 58.75 -42.28 -10.84
N GLY A 1084 58.12 -41.18 -10.41
CA GLY A 1084 56.93 -41.17 -9.56
C GLY A 1084 55.66 -40.74 -10.28
N GLU A 1085 55.27 -41.41 -11.36
CA GLU A 1085 53.87 -41.42 -11.84
C GLU A 1085 53.14 -42.63 -11.22
N PRO A 1086 51.97 -42.46 -10.57
CA PRO A 1086 51.01 -43.53 -10.39
C PRO A 1086 50.06 -43.63 -11.60
N GLU A 1087 49.74 -44.86 -11.99
CA GLU A 1087 48.61 -45.20 -12.90
C GLU A 1087 47.28 -44.57 -12.49
#